data_AF-A0A2E3VYH0-F1
#
_entry.id   AF-A0A2E3VYH0-F1
#
_cell.length_a   1.000
_cell.length_b   1.000
_cell.length_c   1.000
_cell.angle_alpha   90.00
_cell.angle_beta   90.00
_cell.angle_gamma   90.00
#
_symmetry.space_group_name_H-M   'P 1'
#
loop_
_entity.id
_entity.type
_entity.pdbx_description
1 polymer ?
#
loop_
_entity_poly.entity_id
_entity_poly.type
_entity_poly.pdbx_seq_one_letter_code
_entity_poly.pdbx_strand_id
1 'polypeptide(L)'
;MWHQSLINQLIKFLAGAFALSLFSHAFAQSGFYSNFKTLIEIQGNNYKKKIESYKADASLNDLQDLNSLDLDPDFVGSIIFHTPSRYTPLSNIDSCALYDLILSGLAKGPSGEIKEFLVRYKTKDQKLKTALVSKNTFFEKVVFKKCPNVLKFQEYFSLKNVKKTLETLSLKIPKNMNTCYEDHTAHSKDHKTAYLCFLSNQVSSIDELEKKIKLTPKKNYKKLTLLKRELRIAKKYKSHLNPEAVDYLDNLCQNLDRPKLFCEGFFKRNFWKKVAQSKKLVPIIESSCQSLFKKMNLSSSELQACAVKMSRQPQLCFFSGFQDGILTPKPNCKNLGLNLNHSTLNSGYEDCPGKVANDGVVNTARLINHFSDKYSSPSTNCQARTANTFASFNQEVNDARAWNVKLCYDDKLKDSEVCHPVIFGDADGSELSMSKVVRKILGRIKGLGKNQVCRTVSANEYRPSLLEFKNGCFIVVDPKNCSATSCKYKILLDQLEIDEIRQVSDVKFDYLPRDFSTQSFSQAKLLESHFKLTSKQILNTSFLKRSFEKHPEGIMHGVACAEDLLPEFFSKRVINQCTPLPFIVDGYKEDKGKFAVIIRTARDSLHAPRLVPWSNLFSALKDYQRLHPLDYWWLNVLY
;
A
#
# COMPACT_ATOMS: atom_id res chain seq x y z
N MET A 1 -19.63 26.03 -28.53
CA MET A 1 -18.27 26.27 -29.06
C MET A 1 -17.39 25.01 -29.11
N TRP A 2 -17.08 24.34 -27.98
CA TRP A 2 -16.28 23.10 -27.95
C TRP A 2 -16.90 21.94 -28.72
N HIS A 3 -18.19 21.67 -28.48
CA HIS A 3 -18.92 20.61 -29.18
C HIS A 3 -19.04 20.86 -30.69
N GLN A 4 -19.28 22.11 -31.10
CA GLN A 4 -19.34 22.53 -32.51
C GLN A 4 -17.95 22.50 -33.19
N SER A 5 -16.88 22.83 -32.47
CA SER A 5 -15.51 22.71 -32.99
C SER A 5 -15.10 21.24 -33.15
N LEU A 6 -15.42 20.37 -32.17
CA LEU A 6 -15.22 18.93 -32.25
C LEU A 6 -16.06 18.30 -33.37
N ILE A 7 -17.32 18.72 -33.54
CA ILE A 7 -18.18 18.27 -34.65
C ILE A 7 -17.63 18.76 -36.00
N ASN A 8 -17.22 20.02 -36.13
CA ASN A 8 -16.60 20.52 -37.36
C ASN A 8 -15.24 19.87 -37.64
N GLN A 9 -14.46 19.53 -36.61
CA GLN A 9 -13.22 18.78 -36.73
C GLN A 9 -13.49 17.33 -37.11
N LEU A 10 -14.49 16.67 -36.54
CA LEU A 10 -14.95 15.32 -36.93
C LEU A 10 -15.49 15.30 -38.35
N ILE A 11 -16.24 16.31 -38.78
CA ILE A 11 -16.72 16.45 -40.16
C ILE A 11 -15.54 16.70 -41.11
N LYS A 12 -14.57 17.55 -40.75
CA LYS A 12 -13.33 17.75 -41.53
C LYS A 12 -12.45 16.50 -41.54
N PHE A 13 -12.41 15.73 -40.45
CA PHE A 13 -11.65 14.49 -40.33
C PHE A 13 -12.30 13.35 -41.11
N LEU A 14 -13.63 13.24 -41.07
CA LEU A 14 -14.41 12.31 -41.88
C LEU A 14 -14.35 12.69 -43.35
N ALA A 15 -14.51 13.97 -43.71
CA ALA A 15 -14.36 14.43 -45.10
C ALA A 15 -12.92 14.28 -45.62
N GLY A 16 -11.91 14.51 -44.76
CA GLY A 16 -10.51 14.30 -45.08
C GLY A 16 -10.16 12.82 -45.22
N ALA A 17 -10.66 11.95 -44.32
CA ALA A 17 -10.48 10.50 -44.40
C ALA A 17 -11.24 9.88 -45.59
N PHE A 18 -12.40 10.44 -45.96
CA PHE A 18 -13.18 10.02 -47.12
C PHE A 18 -12.60 10.51 -48.45
N ALA A 19 -11.96 11.69 -48.46
CA ALA A 19 -11.18 12.16 -49.63
C ALA A 19 -9.85 11.41 -49.77
N LEU A 20 -9.23 10.99 -48.66
CA LEU A 20 -8.00 10.19 -48.63
C LEU A 20 -8.23 8.70 -48.88
N SER A 21 -9.44 8.17 -48.66
CA SER A 21 -9.78 6.79 -49.06
C SER A 21 -10.05 6.67 -50.56
N LEU A 22 -10.34 7.78 -51.24
CA LEU A 22 -10.56 7.82 -52.70
C LEU A 22 -9.27 8.00 -53.51
N PHE A 23 -8.17 8.43 -52.87
CA PHE A 23 -6.87 8.54 -53.52
C PHE A 23 -5.77 7.88 -52.70
N SER A 24 -5.24 6.80 -53.27
CA SER A 24 -3.95 6.15 -53.03
C SER A 24 -3.88 4.97 -52.04
N HIS A 25 -3.59 3.80 -52.62
CA HIS A 25 -2.99 2.62 -51.98
C HIS A 25 -1.65 2.90 -51.25
N ALA A 26 -1.16 4.15 -51.24
CA ALA A 26 0.02 4.59 -50.53
C ALA A 26 -0.28 5.01 -49.06
N PHE A 27 -1.54 5.24 -48.69
CA PHE A 27 -1.92 5.74 -47.36
C PHE A 27 -1.99 4.68 -46.25
N ALA A 28 -1.96 3.40 -46.61
CA ALA A 28 -2.09 2.29 -45.65
C ALA A 28 -0.75 1.85 -45.03
N GLN A 29 0.41 2.33 -45.52
CA GLN A 29 1.73 1.90 -45.06
C GLN A 29 2.36 2.76 -43.94
N SER A 30 1.90 3.99 -43.70
CA SER A 30 2.36 4.81 -42.57
C SER A 30 1.42 4.66 -41.39
N GLY A 31 1.90 4.07 -40.30
CA GLY A 31 1.10 3.81 -39.09
C GLY A 31 0.42 5.06 -38.52
N PHE A 32 -0.71 4.85 -37.83
CA PHE A 32 -1.58 5.90 -37.24
C PHE A 32 -0.83 7.05 -36.53
N TYR A 33 0.27 6.74 -35.84
CA TYR A 33 1.11 7.73 -35.15
C TYR A 33 1.84 8.69 -36.11
N SER A 34 2.34 8.18 -37.24
CA SER A 34 2.93 9.00 -38.30
C SER A 34 1.89 9.96 -38.86
N ASN A 35 0.69 9.46 -39.12
CA ASN A 35 -0.40 10.24 -39.69
C ASN A 35 -0.87 11.35 -38.72
N PHE A 36 -0.89 11.08 -37.41
CA PHE A 36 -1.21 12.10 -36.41
C PHE A 36 -0.14 13.21 -36.33
N LYS A 37 1.14 12.85 -36.42
CA LYS A 37 2.23 13.84 -36.46
C LYS A 37 2.15 14.73 -37.70
N THR A 38 1.89 14.13 -38.86
CA THR A 38 1.68 14.86 -40.12
C THR A 38 0.48 15.80 -40.03
N LEU A 39 -0.62 15.39 -39.39
CA LEU A 39 -1.78 16.26 -39.15
C LEU A 39 -1.45 17.46 -38.26
N ILE A 40 -0.70 17.27 -37.17
CA ILE A 40 -0.23 18.37 -36.32
C ILE A 40 0.65 19.34 -37.12
N GLU A 41 1.55 18.83 -37.96
CA GLU A 41 2.42 19.64 -38.81
C GLU A 41 1.64 20.42 -39.88
N ILE A 42 0.69 19.79 -40.56
CA ILE A 42 -0.21 20.45 -41.54
C ILE A 42 -1.02 21.54 -40.85
N GLN A 43 -1.60 21.25 -39.69
CA GLN A 43 -2.40 22.21 -38.94
C GLN A 43 -1.56 23.38 -38.44
N GLY A 44 -0.35 23.12 -37.94
CA GLY A 44 0.61 24.15 -37.53
C GLY A 44 1.04 25.04 -38.70
N ASN A 45 1.29 24.45 -39.88
CA ASN A 45 1.65 25.20 -41.08
C ASN A 45 0.49 26.06 -41.61
N ASN A 46 -0.73 25.53 -41.63
CA ASN A 46 -1.92 26.28 -42.03
C ASN A 46 -2.20 27.44 -41.08
N TYR A 47 -2.06 27.21 -39.78
CA TYR A 47 -2.21 28.24 -38.77
C TYR A 47 -1.15 29.35 -38.90
N LYS A 48 0.11 28.99 -39.12
CA LYS A 48 1.21 29.94 -39.33
C LYS A 48 0.96 30.84 -40.55
N LYS A 49 0.60 30.23 -41.69
CA LYS A 49 0.22 30.98 -42.91
C LYS A 49 -0.96 31.92 -42.67
N LYS A 50 -1.96 31.46 -41.89
CA LYS A 50 -3.14 32.26 -41.55
C LYS A 50 -2.77 33.46 -40.68
N ILE A 51 -1.91 33.31 -39.66
CA ILE A 51 -1.43 34.45 -38.86
C ILE A 51 -0.64 35.44 -39.70
N GLU A 52 0.28 34.97 -40.56
CA GLU A 52 1.14 35.84 -41.39
C GLU A 52 0.32 36.75 -42.33
N SER A 53 -0.92 36.36 -42.67
CA SER A 53 -1.84 37.16 -43.48
C SER A 53 -2.51 38.33 -42.73
N TYR A 54 -2.37 38.42 -41.39
CA TYR A 54 -2.94 39.48 -40.58
C TYR A 54 -1.85 40.30 -39.88
N LYS A 55 -1.97 41.63 -39.89
CA LYS A 55 -1.09 42.50 -39.10
C LYS A 55 -1.41 42.35 -37.61
N ALA A 56 -0.37 42.18 -36.79
CA ALA A 56 -0.47 42.23 -35.34
C ALA A 56 -0.99 43.61 -34.87
N ASP A 57 -1.65 43.64 -33.71
CA ASP A 57 -2.17 44.84 -33.03
C ASP A 57 -3.34 45.56 -33.72
N ALA A 58 -4.28 44.80 -34.29
CA ALA A 58 -5.55 45.37 -34.70
C ALA A 58 -6.32 45.94 -33.47
N SER A 59 -6.69 47.21 -33.52
CA SER A 59 -7.48 47.81 -32.44
C SER A 59 -8.94 47.34 -32.52
N LEU A 60 -9.45 46.77 -31.41
CA LEU A 60 -10.86 46.34 -31.28
C LEU A 60 -11.84 47.53 -31.08
N ASN A 61 -11.56 48.68 -31.69
CA ASN A 61 -12.32 49.91 -31.47
C ASN A 61 -13.64 49.97 -32.28
N ASP A 62 -13.70 49.20 -33.37
CA ASP A 62 -14.87 49.04 -34.25
C ASP A 62 -15.78 47.87 -33.84
N LEU A 63 -15.50 47.22 -32.70
CA LEU A 63 -16.31 46.12 -32.17
C LEU A 63 -17.73 46.57 -31.84
N GLN A 64 -18.73 45.86 -32.36
CA GLN A 64 -20.15 46.14 -32.12
C GLN A 64 -20.53 45.89 -30.66
N ASP A 65 -20.29 44.68 -30.18
CA ASP A 65 -20.54 44.25 -28.82
C ASP A 65 -19.54 43.14 -28.43
N LEU A 66 -19.43 42.84 -27.13
CA LEU A 66 -18.54 41.77 -26.69
C LEU A 66 -19.05 40.40 -27.17
N ASN A 67 -20.37 40.20 -27.24
CA ASN A 67 -20.96 38.89 -27.55
C ASN A 67 -20.75 38.44 -28.99
N SER A 68 -20.56 39.35 -29.94
CA SER A 68 -20.22 39.03 -31.33
C SER A 68 -18.75 38.64 -31.54
N LEU A 69 -17.90 38.73 -30.51
CA LEU A 69 -16.50 38.33 -30.57
C LEU A 69 -16.30 36.89 -30.13
N ASP A 70 -15.77 36.08 -31.05
CA ASP A 70 -15.37 34.69 -30.86
C ASP A 70 -13.89 34.48 -31.20
N LEU A 71 -13.29 33.43 -30.62
CA LEU A 71 -11.99 32.94 -31.05
C LEU A 71 -12.12 32.22 -32.41
N ASP A 72 -11.16 32.43 -33.30
CA ASP A 72 -11.17 31.73 -34.58
C ASP A 72 -11.08 30.19 -34.36
N PRO A 73 -11.90 29.37 -35.05
CA PRO A 73 -11.92 27.93 -34.83
C PRO A 73 -10.57 27.24 -35.07
N ASP A 74 -9.77 27.73 -36.03
CA ASP A 74 -8.46 27.15 -36.33
C ASP A 74 -7.45 27.51 -35.22
N PHE A 75 -7.60 28.69 -34.61
CA PHE A 75 -6.84 29.11 -33.43
C PHE A 75 -7.18 28.25 -32.21
N VAL A 76 -8.46 28.03 -31.93
CA VAL A 76 -8.90 27.15 -30.83
C VAL A 76 -8.39 25.72 -31.04
N GLY A 77 -8.51 25.19 -32.25
CA GLY A 77 -7.94 23.89 -32.60
C GLY A 77 -6.45 23.84 -32.33
N SER A 78 -5.71 24.89 -32.72
CA SER A 78 -4.26 24.97 -32.51
C SER A 78 -3.89 24.92 -31.03
N ILE A 79 -4.66 25.57 -30.17
CA ILE A 79 -4.43 25.52 -28.72
C ILE A 79 -4.68 24.10 -28.18
N ILE A 80 -5.76 23.45 -28.61
CA ILE A 80 -6.14 22.11 -28.13
C ILE A 80 -5.05 21.08 -28.49
N PHE A 81 -4.52 21.10 -29.72
CA PHE A 81 -3.52 20.12 -30.16
C PHE A 81 -2.16 20.27 -29.47
N HIS A 82 -1.80 21.49 -29.04
CA HIS A 82 -0.49 21.76 -28.45
C HIS A 82 -0.52 21.78 -26.91
N THR A 83 -1.70 21.82 -26.31
CA THR A 83 -1.88 21.76 -24.85
C THR A 83 -1.84 20.29 -24.39
N PRO A 84 -1.10 19.95 -23.32
CA PRO A 84 -1.08 18.60 -22.78
C PRO A 84 -2.49 18.08 -22.47
N SER A 85 -2.84 16.89 -22.96
CA SER A 85 -4.19 16.30 -22.83
C SER A 85 -4.68 16.16 -21.38
N ARG A 86 -3.75 16.07 -20.42
CA ARG A 86 -4.08 16.04 -18.99
C ARG A 86 -4.85 17.27 -18.51
N TYR A 87 -4.75 18.42 -19.20
CA TYR A 87 -5.50 19.64 -18.85
C TYR A 87 -6.84 19.78 -19.58
N THR A 88 -7.18 18.86 -20.49
CA THR A 88 -8.46 18.87 -21.20
C THR A 88 -9.70 18.90 -20.28
N PRO A 89 -9.72 18.23 -19.11
CA PRO A 89 -10.85 18.35 -18.19
C PRO A 89 -11.12 19.81 -17.76
N LEU A 90 -10.08 20.62 -17.57
CA LEU A 90 -10.22 22.02 -17.15
C LEU A 90 -10.77 22.91 -18.25
N SER A 91 -10.50 22.61 -19.52
CA SER A 91 -11.02 23.40 -20.64
C SER A 91 -12.49 23.13 -20.96
N ASN A 92 -13.06 22.06 -20.39
CA ASN A 92 -14.44 21.63 -20.61
C ASN A 92 -15.45 22.22 -19.61
N ILE A 93 -15.00 23.01 -18.63
CA ILE A 93 -15.88 23.59 -17.60
C ILE A 93 -16.83 24.60 -18.26
N ASP A 94 -16.28 25.64 -18.89
CA ASP A 94 -17.00 26.65 -19.66
C ASP A 94 -16.04 27.43 -20.59
N SER A 95 -16.52 28.49 -21.24
CA SER A 95 -15.68 29.35 -22.09
C SER A 95 -14.60 30.13 -21.33
N CYS A 96 -14.82 30.44 -20.04
CA CYS A 96 -13.88 31.19 -19.21
C CYS A 96 -12.70 30.33 -18.76
N ALA A 97 -12.90 29.04 -18.54
CA ALA A 97 -11.86 28.12 -18.11
C ALA A 97 -10.73 27.95 -19.14
N LEU A 98 -11.05 28.09 -20.44
CA LEU A 98 -10.00 28.17 -21.48
C LEU A 98 -9.10 29.39 -21.27
N TYR A 99 -9.66 30.53 -20.87
CA TYR A 99 -8.88 31.73 -20.58
C TYR A 99 -8.03 31.56 -19.31
N ASP A 100 -8.55 30.87 -18.28
CA ASP A 100 -7.77 30.52 -17.09
C ASP A 100 -6.55 29.66 -17.44
N LEU A 101 -6.71 28.66 -18.32
CA LEU A 101 -5.59 27.83 -18.81
C LEU A 101 -4.55 28.60 -19.62
N ILE A 102 -4.98 29.55 -20.44
CA ILE A 102 -4.07 30.40 -21.22
C ILE A 102 -3.32 31.38 -20.32
N LEU A 103 -4.03 31.99 -19.36
CA LEU A 103 -3.46 32.97 -18.45
C LEU A 103 -2.49 32.32 -17.46
N SER A 104 -2.80 31.12 -16.96
CA SER A 104 -1.90 30.30 -16.13
C SER A 104 -0.74 29.70 -16.93
N GLY A 105 -0.72 29.87 -18.26
CA GLY A 105 0.36 29.38 -19.13
C GLY A 105 0.40 27.86 -19.28
N LEU A 106 -0.68 27.16 -18.91
CA LEU A 106 -0.84 25.72 -19.13
C LEU A 106 -1.24 25.40 -20.57
N ALA A 107 -2.10 26.25 -21.17
CA ALA A 107 -2.41 26.15 -22.59
C ALA A 107 -1.25 26.66 -23.45
N LYS A 108 -0.96 25.95 -24.53
CA LYS A 108 0.15 26.25 -25.45
C LYS A 108 -0.35 26.39 -26.87
N GLY A 109 0.29 27.26 -27.64
CA GLY A 109 0.19 27.30 -29.09
C GLY A 109 1.39 26.60 -29.75
N PRO A 110 1.49 26.65 -31.09
CA PRO A 110 2.55 25.99 -31.85
C PRO A 110 3.95 26.47 -31.48
N SER A 111 4.07 27.76 -31.15
CA SER A 111 5.33 28.40 -30.74
C SER A 111 5.53 28.41 -29.21
N GLY A 112 4.75 27.62 -28.46
CA GLY A 112 4.78 27.58 -26.99
C GLY A 112 3.81 28.57 -26.35
N GLU A 113 4.30 29.68 -25.80
CA GLU A 113 3.44 30.69 -25.15
C GLU A 113 2.58 31.44 -26.17
N ILE A 114 1.29 31.57 -25.86
CA ILE A 114 0.32 32.32 -26.68
C ILE A 114 0.51 33.82 -26.41
N LYS A 115 0.97 34.57 -27.40
CA LYS A 115 1.21 36.02 -27.33
C LYS A 115 0.13 36.86 -28.03
N GLU A 116 -0.54 36.26 -29.00
CA GLU A 116 -1.51 36.90 -29.87
C GLU A 116 -2.74 36.00 -30.03
N PHE A 117 -3.89 36.61 -30.25
CA PHE A 117 -5.20 35.98 -30.38
C PHE A 117 -5.80 36.27 -31.74
N LEU A 118 -6.13 35.22 -32.47
CA LEU A 118 -6.89 35.34 -33.71
C LEU A 118 -8.38 35.33 -33.37
N VAL A 119 -9.04 36.46 -33.55
CA VAL A 119 -10.44 36.68 -33.19
C VAL A 119 -11.29 37.00 -34.40
N ARG A 120 -12.54 36.59 -34.35
CA ARG A 120 -13.59 36.94 -35.31
C ARG A 120 -14.65 37.76 -34.61
N TYR A 121 -15.03 38.90 -35.18
CA TYR A 121 -16.04 39.77 -34.58
C TYR A 121 -16.86 40.52 -35.61
N LYS A 122 -18.04 41.02 -35.20
CA LYS A 122 -18.85 41.93 -36.01
C LYS A 122 -18.45 43.38 -35.72
N THR A 123 -18.20 44.15 -36.77
CA THR A 123 -18.00 45.58 -36.65
C THR A 123 -19.32 46.30 -36.39
N LYS A 124 -19.28 47.56 -35.94
CA LYS A 124 -20.47 48.42 -35.78
C LYS A 124 -21.35 48.48 -37.05
N ASP A 125 -20.74 48.32 -38.22
CA ASP A 125 -21.41 48.25 -39.52
C ASP A 125 -21.91 46.84 -39.90
N GLN A 126 -21.99 45.92 -38.93
CA GLN A 126 -22.37 44.50 -39.08
C GLN A 126 -21.49 43.65 -40.01
N LYS A 127 -20.30 44.12 -40.38
CA LYS A 127 -19.36 43.32 -41.20
C LYS A 127 -18.58 42.35 -40.32
N LEU A 128 -18.47 41.09 -40.76
CA LEU A 128 -17.63 40.11 -40.09
C LEU A 128 -16.16 40.38 -40.42
N LYS A 129 -15.34 40.57 -39.39
CA LYS A 129 -13.91 40.85 -39.50
C LYS A 129 -13.12 39.83 -38.70
N THR A 130 -11.94 39.46 -39.21
CA THR A 130 -10.96 38.64 -38.50
C THR A 130 -9.75 39.51 -38.22
N ALA A 131 -9.22 39.43 -37.00
CA ALA A 131 -8.12 40.26 -36.56
C ALA A 131 -7.19 39.52 -35.62
N LEU A 132 -5.92 39.92 -35.63
CA LEU A 132 -4.90 39.46 -34.70
C LEU A 132 -4.70 40.51 -33.61
N VAL A 133 -4.94 40.12 -32.36
CA VAL A 133 -4.95 41.02 -31.20
C VAL A 133 -3.92 40.54 -30.19
N SER A 134 -3.14 41.45 -29.60
CA SER A 134 -2.19 41.06 -28.54
C SER A 134 -2.91 40.47 -27.33
N LYS A 135 -2.22 39.59 -26.60
CA LYS A 135 -2.71 38.99 -25.34
C LYS A 135 -3.25 40.05 -24.38
N ASN A 136 -2.49 41.12 -24.13
CA ASN A 136 -2.89 42.16 -23.19
C ASN A 136 -4.18 42.85 -23.64
N THR A 137 -4.25 43.31 -24.89
CA THR A 137 -5.44 43.97 -25.41
C THR A 137 -6.66 43.05 -25.40
N PHE A 138 -6.48 41.77 -25.76
CA PHE A 138 -7.58 40.80 -25.74
C PHE A 138 -8.11 40.55 -24.32
N PHE A 139 -7.21 40.33 -23.35
CA PHE A 139 -7.63 40.09 -21.97
C PHE A 139 -8.30 41.32 -21.34
N GLU A 140 -7.73 42.51 -21.52
CA GLU A 140 -8.25 43.76 -20.95
C GLU A 140 -9.59 44.19 -21.58
N LYS A 141 -9.69 44.14 -22.91
CA LYS A 141 -10.88 44.63 -23.60
C LYS A 141 -12.01 43.61 -23.66
N VAL A 142 -11.70 42.31 -23.61
CA VAL A 142 -12.68 41.23 -23.80
C VAL A 142 -12.78 40.33 -22.58
N VAL A 143 -11.72 39.61 -22.22
CA VAL A 143 -11.82 38.50 -21.26
C VAL A 143 -12.21 39.00 -19.87
N PHE A 144 -11.58 40.04 -19.34
CA PHE A 144 -11.89 40.52 -18.00
C PHE A 144 -13.30 41.11 -17.88
N LYS A 145 -13.90 41.53 -19.00
CA LYS A 145 -15.31 41.96 -19.06
C LYS A 145 -16.27 40.78 -19.15
N LYS A 146 -15.97 39.77 -19.98
CA LYS A 146 -16.81 38.56 -20.12
C LYS A 146 -16.69 37.60 -18.95
N CYS A 147 -15.51 37.49 -18.36
CA CYS A 147 -15.10 36.51 -17.36
C CYS A 147 -14.36 37.21 -16.21
N PRO A 148 -15.04 38.02 -15.37
CA PRO A 148 -14.40 38.85 -14.35
C PRO A 148 -13.64 38.04 -13.29
N ASN A 149 -14.03 36.79 -13.05
CA ASN A 149 -13.35 35.92 -12.08
C ASN A 149 -11.93 35.52 -12.51
N VAL A 150 -11.63 35.52 -13.82
CA VAL A 150 -10.28 35.23 -14.33
C VAL A 150 -9.27 36.25 -13.76
N LEU A 151 -9.64 37.53 -13.72
CA LEU A 151 -8.80 38.58 -13.14
C LEU A 151 -8.57 38.36 -11.64
N LYS A 152 -9.62 37.98 -10.90
CA LYS A 152 -9.53 37.68 -9.46
C LYS A 152 -8.61 36.49 -9.18
N PHE A 153 -8.74 35.40 -9.93
CA PHE A 153 -7.89 34.22 -9.76
C PHE A 153 -6.43 34.52 -10.10
N GLN A 154 -6.16 35.28 -11.15
CA GLN A 154 -4.81 35.76 -11.45
C GLN A 154 -4.18 36.50 -10.27
N GLU A 155 -4.95 37.38 -9.63
CA GLU A 155 -4.48 38.14 -8.49
C GLU A 155 -4.25 37.26 -7.25
N TYR A 156 -5.15 36.31 -6.99
CA TYR A 156 -5.04 35.37 -5.86
C TYR A 156 -3.81 34.47 -5.96
N PHE A 157 -3.44 34.04 -7.17
CA PHE A 157 -2.30 33.16 -7.41
C PHE A 157 -1.00 33.90 -7.80
N SER A 158 -1.00 35.23 -7.70
CA SER A 158 0.20 36.05 -7.85
C SER A 158 1.21 35.79 -6.73
N LEU A 159 2.51 36.04 -6.98
CA LEU A 159 3.59 35.88 -5.99
C LEU A 159 3.38 36.65 -4.67
N LYS A 160 2.53 37.69 -4.68
CA LYS A 160 2.21 38.50 -3.49
C LYS A 160 1.14 37.82 -2.63
N ASN A 161 0.13 37.22 -3.25
CA ASN A 161 -1.08 36.75 -2.57
C ASN A 161 -1.15 35.23 -2.40
N VAL A 162 -0.33 34.47 -3.16
CA VAL A 162 -0.39 33.00 -3.20
C VAL A 162 -0.33 32.35 -1.83
N LYS A 163 0.44 32.89 -0.88
CA LYS A 163 0.51 32.37 0.49
C LYS A 163 -0.87 32.37 1.16
N LYS A 164 -1.54 33.53 1.18
CA LYS A 164 -2.88 33.69 1.78
C LYS A 164 -3.92 32.85 1.05
N THR A 165 -3.82 32.73 -0.27
CA THR A 165 -4.70 31.89 -1.07
C THR A 165 -4.53 30.40 -0.76
N LEU A 166 -3.29 29.95 -0.54
CA LEU A 166 -3.01 28.54 -0.20
C LEU A 166 -3.47 28.21 1.24
N GLU A 167 -3.40 29.15 2.18
CA GLU A 167 -3.88 28.97 3.56
C GLU A 167 -5.40 28.73 3.63
N THR A 168 -6.17 29.27 2.68
CA THR A 168 -7.63 29.08 2.62
C THR A 168 -8.06 27.84 1.84
N LEU A 169 -7.12 27.18 1.14
CA LEU A 169 -7.39 25.98 0.35
C LEU A 169 -7.12 24.72 1.19
N SER A 170 -8.17 23.94 1.43
CA SER A 170 -8.06 22.66 2.13
C SER A 170 -7.55 21.56 1.18
N LEU A 171 -6.23 21.45 1.00
CA LEU A 171 -5.58 20.32 0.31
C LEU A 171 -5.35 19.16 1.29
N LYS A 172 -6.43 18.46 1.66
CA LYS A 172 -6.38 17.32 2.59
C LYS A 172 -6.23 16.02 1.82
N ILE A 173 -5.43 15.09 2.36
CA ILE A 173 -5.35 13.74 1.83
C ILE A 173 -6.73 13.07 2.03
N PRO A 174 -7.34 12.50 0.98
CA PRO A 174 -8.67 11.92 1.10
C PRO A 174 -8.68 10.72 2.05
N LYS A 175 -9.79 10.51 2.78
CA LYS A 175 -9.88 9.44 3.81
C LYS A 175 -10.13 8.06 3.20
N ASN A 176 -10.87 8.00 2.10
CA ASN A 176 -11.19 6.76 1.40
C ASN A 176 -11.35 7.01 -0.12
N MET A 177 -11.49 5.92 -0.88
CA MET A 177 -11.53 5.96 -2.33
C MET A 177 -12.71 6.78 -2.88
N ASN A 178 -13.89 6.69 -2.26
CA ASN A 178 -15.08 7.43 -2.69
C ASN A 178 -14.90 8.94 -2.48
N THR A 179 -14.47 9.34 -1.28
CA THR A 179 -14.17 10.76 -0.99
C THR A 179 -13.10 11.33 -1.92
N CYS A 180 -12.16 10.49 -2.37
CA CYS A 180 -11.15 10.94 -3.32
C CYS A 180 -11.68 11.17 -4.73
N TYR A 181 -12.56 10.30 -5.22
CA TYR A 181 -13.20 10.53 -6.52
C TYR A 181 -14.05 11.80 -6.49
N GLU A 182 -14.71 12.09 -5.37
CA GLU A 182 -15.44 13.33 -5.14
C GLU A 182 -14.50 14.55 -5.14
N ASP A 183 -13.40 14.49 -4.38
CA ASP A 183 -12.38 15.56 -4.33
C ASP A 183 -11.75 15.80 -5.71
N HIS A 184 -11.44 14.73 -6.46
CA HIS A 184 -10.93 14.83 -7.83
C HIS A 184 -11.95 15.50 -8.75
N THR A 185 -13.21 15.09 -8.68
CA THR A 185 -14.28 15.64 -9.50
C THR A 185 -14.48 17.12 -9.18
N ALA A 186 -14.45 17.50 -7.91
CA ALA A 186 -14.52 18.90 -7.48
C ALA A 186 -13.36 19.73 -8.06
N HIS A 187 -12.12 19.22 -7.98
CA HIS A 187 -10.97 19.89 -8.58
C HIS A 187 -11.07 19.98 -10.11
N SER A 188 -11.53 18.93 -10.80
CA SER A 188 -11.68 18.92 -12.25
C SER A 188 -12.68 19.96 -12.77
N LYS A 189 -13.58 20.44 -11.90
CA LYS A 189 -14.62 21.44 -12.19
C LYS A 189 -14.33 22.82 -11.58
N ASP A 190 -13.21 23.00 -10.87
CA ASP A 190 -12.84 24.27 -10.25
C ASP A 190 -11.85 25.06 -11.14
N HIS A 191 -12.22 26.30 -11.48
CA HIS A 191 -11.37 27.25 -12.22
C HIS A 191 -10.02 27.52 -11.57
N LYS A 192 -9.94 27.44 -10.23
CA LYS A 192 -8.69 27.64 -9.48
C LYS A 192 -7.66 26.54 -9.78
N THR A 193 -8.10 25.37 -10.21
CA THR A 193 -7.22 24.22 -10.47
C THR A 193 -6.20 24.49 -11.57
N ALA A 194 -6.54 25.32 -12.56
CA ALA A 194 -5.58 25.76 -13.59
C ALA A 194 -4.39 26.51 -12.98
N TYR A 195 -4.63 27.33 -11.95
CA TYR A 195 -3.57 28.07 -11.27
C TYR A 195 -2.79 27.21 -10.29
N LEU A 196 -3.46 26.26 -9.62
CA LEU A 196 -2.80 25.26 -8.77
C LEU A 196 -1.83 24.38 -9.59
N CYS A 197 -2.24 23.97 -10.79
CA CYS A 197 -1.37 23.19 -11.67
C CYS A 197 -0.25 24.01 -12.29
N PHE A 198 -0.43 25.32 -12.49
CA PHE A 198 0.69 26.20 -12.81
C PHE A 198 1.72 26.22 -11.67
N LEU A 199 1.29 26.38 -10.41
CA LEU A 199 2.20 26.33 -9.25
C LEU A 199 2.96 25.01 -9.16
N SER A 200 2.26 23.88 -9.32
CA SER A 200 2.86 22.55 -9.34
C SER A 200 3.93 22.45 -10.42
N ASN A 201 3.64 22.86 -11.66
CA ASN A 201 4.62 22.85 -12.76
C ASN A 201 5.84 23.75 -12.48
N GLN A 202 5.64 24.92 -11.86
CA GLN A 202 6.75 25.79 -11.46
C GLN A 202 7.67 25.08 -10.45
N VAL A 203 7.08 24.43 -9.43
CA VAL A 203 7.84 23.71 -8.41
C VAL A 203 8.58 22.50 -9.02
N SER A 204 7.93 21.72 -9.88
CA SER A 204 8.53 20.55 -10.52
C SER A 204 9.64 20.92 -11.52
N SER A 205 9.67 22.17 -12.02
CA SER A 205 10.71 22.65 -12.94
C SER A 205 12.06 23.00 -12.28
N ILE A 206 12.13 23.04 -10.94
CA ILE A 206 13.33 23.50 -10.19
C ILE A 206 14.58 22.70 -10.60
N ASP A 207 14.49 21.37 -10.62
CA ASP A 207 15.65 20.51 -10.91
C ASP A 207 16.13 20.68 -12.36
N GLU A 208 15.19 20.85 -13.30
CA GLU A 208 15.50 21.10 -14.71
C GLU A 208 16.17 22.47 -14.90
N LEU A 209 15.66 23.51 -14.22
CA LEU A 209 16.22 24.85 -14.24
C LEU A 209 17.63 24.88 -13.66
N GLU A 210 17.88 24.20 -12.55
CA GLU A 210 19.22 24.09 -11.96
C GLU A 210 20.20 23.40 -12.92
N LYS A 211 19.75 22.33 -13.60
CA LYS A 211 20.55 21.66 -14.63
C LYS A 211 20.83 22.59 -15.83
N LYS A 212 19.82 23.30 -16.34
CA LYS A 212 19.96 24.25 -17.46
C LYS A 212 20.91 25.40 -17.12
N ILE A 213 20.89 25.91 -15.89
CA ILE A 213 21.79 26.96 -15.42
C ILE A 213 23.24 26.47 -15.41
N LYS A 214 23.49 25.24 -14.91
CA LYS A 214 24.83 24.64 -14.90
C LYS A 214 25.38 24.41 -16.32
N LEU A 215 24.52 24.04 -17.26
CA LEU A 215 24.89 23.76 -18.66
C LEU A 215 24.98 25.02 -19.55
N THR A 216 24.45 26.16 -19.12
CA THR A 216 24.46 27.39 -19.92
C THR A 216 25.80 28.14 -19.74
N PRO A 217 26.58 28.38 -20.80
CA PRO A 217 27.84 29.10 -20.70
C PRO A 217 27.66 30.52 -20.13
N LYS A 218 28.59 30.97 -19.28
CA LYS A 218 28.57 32.32 -18.67
C LYS A 218 28.51 33.46 -19.71
N LYS A 219 29.02 33.23 -20.92
CA LYS A 219 28.95 34.18 -22.05
C LYS A 219 27.51 34.50 -22.48
N ASN A 220 26.54 33.59 -22.27
CA ASN A 220 25.14 33.84 -22.56
C ASN A 220 24.41 34.46 -21.35
N TYR A 221 24.87 35.65 -20.94
CA TYR A 221 24.42 36.34 -19.73
C TYR A 221 22.91 36.60 -19.71
N LYS A 222 22.32 36.97 -20.87
CA LYS A 222 20.87 37.25 -20.99
C LYS A 222 20.04 36.00 -20.69
N LYS A 223 20.40 34.85 -21.28
CA LYS A 223 19.73 33.57 -21.01
C LYS A 223 19.93 33.11 -19.57
N LEU A 224 21.14 33.26 -19.03
CA LEU A 224 21.45 32.89 -17.65
C LEU A 224 20.64 33.71 -16.63
N THR A 225 20.47 35.01 -16.89
CA THR A 225 19.69 35.92 -16.03
C THR A 225 18.21 35.53 -16.01
N LEU A 226 17.65 35.17 -17.17
CA LEU A 226 16.28 34.68 -17.28
C LEU A 226 16.08 33.37 -16.49
N LEU A 227 16.93 32.37 -16.71
CA LEU A 227 16.85 31.09 -15.99
C LEU A 227 16.98 31.27 -14.47
N LYS A 228 17.89 32.14 -14.00
CA LYS A 228 18.05 32.46 -12.57
C LYS A 228 16.84 33.20 -12.00
N ARG A 229 16.12 33.97 -12.80
CA ARG A 229 14.87 34.62 -12.38
C ARG A 229 13.76 33.58 -12.24
N GLU A 230 13.59 32.70 -13.21
CA GLU A 230 12.62 31.60 -13.18
C GLU A 230 12.86 30.69 -11.96
N LEU A 231 14.12 30.30 -11.72
CA LEU A 231 14.47 29.48 -10.56
C LEU A 231 14.12 30.16 -9.23
N ARG A 232 14.35 31.49 -9.10
CA ARG A 232 13.98 32.24 -7.90
C ARG A 232 12.47 32.26 -7.68
N ILE A 233 11.70 32.44 -8.75
CA ILE A 233 10.23 32.42 -8.72
C ILE A 233 9.74 31.03 -8.29
N ALA A 234 10.24 29.96 -8.91
CA ALA A 234 9.88 28.59 -8.57
C ALA A 234 10.22 28.23 -7.11
N LYS A 235 11.40 28.60 -6.62
CA LYS A 235 11.79 28.41 -5.21
C LYS A 235 10.90 29.19 -4.25
N LYS A 236 10.47 30.40 -4.62
CA LYS A 236 9.54 31.18 -3.81
C LYS A 236 8.16 30.51 -3.72
N TYR A 237 7.63 30.00 -4.83
CA TYR A 237 6.39 29.21 -4.80
C TYR A 237 6.53 27.97 -3.92
N LYS A 238 7.63 27.21 -4.07
CA LYS A 238 7.92 26.04 -3.22
C LYS A 238 7.96 26.40 -1.73
N SER A 239 8.48 27.57 -1.36
CA SER A 239 8.55 28.02 0.04
C SER A 239 7.18 28.30 0.69
N HIS A 240 6.13 28.46 -0.12
CA HIS A 240 4.76 28.67 0.36
C HIS A 240 3.94 27.37 0.44
N LEU A 241 4.51 26.24 0.01
CA LEU A 241 3.86 24.93 0.04
C LEU A 241 4.57 24.04 1.05
N ASN A 242 3.80 23.32 1.87
CA ASN A 242 4.35 22.24 2.69
C ASN A 242 4.63 20.99 1.80
N PRO A 243 5.47 20.03 2.24
CA PRO A 243 5.83 18.86 1.43
C PRO A 243 4.62 18.03 0.98
N GLU A 244 3.60 17.91 1.83
CA GLU A 244 2.38 17.14 1.54
C GLU A 244 1.55 17.79 0.43
N ALA A 245 1.42 19.11 0.42
CA ALA A 245 0.74 19.86 -0.62
C ALA A 245 1.49 19.79 -1.95
N VAL A 246 2.83 19.79 -1.93
CA VAL A 246 3.63 19.59 -3.16
C VAL A 246 3.32 18.22 -3.77
N ASP A 247 3.37 17.16 -2.97
CA ASP A 247 3.07 15.79 -3.43
C ASP A 247 1.61 15.66 -3.91
N TYR A 248 0.66 16.25 -3.19
CA TYR A 248 -0.76 16.25 -3.55
C TYR A 248 -1.00 16.95 -4.90
N LEU A 249 -0.46 18.16 -5.06
CA LEU A 249 -0.66 18.96 -6.27
C LEU A 249 0.02 18.35 -7.48
N ASP A 250 1.22 17.80 -7.33
CA ASP A 250 1.87 17.06 -8.42
C ASP A 250 1.03 15.84 -8.83
N ASN A 251 0.56 15.03 -7.87
CA ASN A 251 -0.31 13.89 -8.17
C ASN A 251 -1.63 14.31 -8.85
N LEU A 252 -2.27 15.39 -8.37
CA LEU A 252 -3.49 15.96 -8.97
C LEU A 252 -3.24 16.38 -10.43
N CYS A 253 -2.20 17.17 -10.67
CA CYS A 253 -1.97 17.80 -11.95
C CYS A 253 -1.39 16.87 -13.01
N GLN A 254 -0.72 15.78 -12.60
CA GLN A 254 -0.27 14.73 -13.51
C GLN A 254 -1.39 13.75 -13.89
N ASN A 255 -2.43 13.60 -13.05
CA ASN A 255 -3.51 12.62 -13.22
C ASN A 255 -4.90 13.25 -13.31
N LEU A 256 -4.97 14.50 -13.78
CA LEU A 256 -6.21 15.25 -13.80
C LEU A 256 -7.24 14.65 -14.80
N ASP A 257 -6.78 14.04 -15.88
CA ASP A 257 -7.57 13.25 -16.85
C ASP A 257 -7.80 11.79 -16.39
N ARG A 258 -7.20 11.36 -15.28
CA ARG A 258 -7.16 9.96 -14.84
C ARG A 258 -7.53 9.86 -13.35
N PRO A 259 -8.81 10.01 -12.99
CA PRO A 259 -9.28 10.00 -11.60
C PRO A 259 -8.82 8.77 -10.82
N LYS A 260 -8.84 7.60 -11.48
CA LYS A 260 -8.36 6.36 -10.88
C LYS A 260 -6.89 6.43 -10.50
N LEU A 261 -6.00 6.94 -11.36
CA LEU A 261 -4.58 7.05 -11.05
C LEU A 261 -4.29 8.11 -9.98
N PHE A 262 -5.05 9.21 -9.96
CA PHE A 262 -4.99 10.21 -8.90
C PHE A 262 -5.29 9.59 -7.53
N CYS A 263 -6.43 8.89 -7.40
CA CYS A 263 -6.82 8.28 -6.14
C CYS A 263 -5.93 7.11 -5.74
N GLU A 264 -5.53 6.30 -6.71
CA GLU A 264 -4.49 5.30 -6.50
C GLU A 264 -3.16 5.92 -6.05
N GLY A 265 -2.84 7.15 -6.41
CA GLY A 265 -1.66 7.86 -5.91
C GLY A 265 -1.63 8.00 -4.38
N PHE A 266 -2.79 8.16 -3.73
CA PHE A 266 -2.91 8.26 -2.26
C PHE A 266 -3.15 6.91 -1.59
N PHE A 267 -3.96 6.04 -2.20
CA PHE A 267 -4.33 4.76 -1.58
C PHE A 267 -3.45 3.59 -2.02
N LYS A 268 -2.66 3.75 -3.09
CA LYS A 268 -1.60 2.80 -3.50
C LYS A 268 -0.18 3.26 -3.11
N ARG A 269 0.01 4.38 -2.40
CA ARG A 269 1.30 4.80 -1.79
C ARG A 269 1.01 5.46 -0.42
N ASN A 270 1.44 5.00 0.74
CA ASN A 270 2.48 4.07 1.13
C ASN A 270 2.03 3.46 2.47
N PHE A 271 1.67 2.17 2.49
CA PHE A 271 1.32 1.46 3.71
C PHE A 271 2.28 1.78 4.87
N TRP A 272 3.58 1.88 4.58
CA TRP A 272 4.60 2.19 5.57
C TRP A 272 4.41 3.54 6.27
N LYS A 273 3.91 4.58 5.57
CA LYS A 273 3.58 5.89 6.20
C LYS A 273 2.41 5.75 7.18
N LYS A 274 1.35 5.03 6.80
CA LYS A 274 0.18 4.76 7.67
C LYS A 274 0.61 4.01 8.94
N VAL A 275 1.50 3.03 8.77
CA VAL A 275 1.95 2.23 9.91
C VAL A 275 2.79 3.04 10.90
N ALA A 276 3.75 3.85 10.42
CA ALA A 276 4.59 4.66 11.30
C ALA A 276 3.82 5.72 12.11
N GLN A 277 2.58 6.04 11.71
CA GLN A 277 1.70 6.99 12.40
C GLN A 277 0.69 6.32 13.34
N SER A 278 0.51 5.00 13.26
CA SER A 278 -0.51 4.27 14.02
C SER A 278 0.13 3.33 15.04
N LYS A 279 -0.07 3.62 16.34
CA LYS A 279 0.43 2.75 17.44
C LYS A 279 -0.01 1.29 17.28
N LYS A 280 -1.24 1.04 16.80
CA LYS A 280 -1.78 -0.32 16.60
C LYS A 280 -0.99 -1.12 15.55
N LEU A 281 -0.42 -0.44 14.56
CA LEU A 281 0.25 -1.09 13.43
C LEU A 281 1.78 -1.16 13.60
N VAL A 282 2.36 -0.48 14.60
CA VAL A 282 3.81 -0.48 14.87
C VAL A 282 4.42 -1.88 14.87
N PRO A 283 3.81 -2.92 15.49
CA PRO A 283 4.38 -4.26 15.51
C PRO A 283 4.69 -4.84 14.11
N ILE A 284 3.99 -4.37 13.07
CA ILE A 284 4.17 -4.86 11.68
C ILE A 284 5.53 -4.44 11.08
N ILE A 285 6.11 -3.32 11.54
CA ILE A 285 7.39 -2.80 11.00
C ILE A 285 8.53 -2.90 11.99
N GLU A 286 8.21 -3.04 13.28
CA GLU A 286 9.16 -2.92 14.38
C GLU A 286 10.37 -3.84 14.19
N SER A 287 10.17 -5.16 14.04
CA SER A 287 11.27 -6.11 13.82
C SER A 287 12.07 -5.82 12.55
N SER A 288 11.41 -5.36 11.48
CA SER A 288 12.09 -4.95 10.26
C SER A 288 12.98 -3.74 10.48
N CYS A 289 12.50 -2.73 11.21
CA CYS A 289 13.24 -1.51 11.48
C CYS A 289 14.34 -1.70 12.52
N GLN A 290 14.12 -2.53 13.54
CA GLN A 290 15.13 -2.90 14.53
C GLN A 290 16.32 -3.58 13.85
N SER A 291 16.03 -4.50 12.93
CA SER A 291 17.04 -5.15 12.09
C SER A 291 17.77 -4.17 11.18
N LEU A 292 17.03 -3.26 10.51
CA LEU A 292 17.61 -2.27 9.59
C LEU A 292 18.50 -1.22 10.27
N PHE A 293 18.16 -0.82 11.50
CA PHE A 293 18.94 0.16 12.27
C PHE A 293 19.88 -0.46 13.29
N LYS A 294 19.83 -1.78 13.49
CA LYS A 294 20.59 -2.52 14.53
C LYS A 294 20.35 -1.95 15.93
N LYS A 295 19.10 -1.61 16.24
CA LYS A 295 18.66 -1.07 17.54
C LYS A 295 17.44 -1.82 18.03
N MET A 296 17.41 -2.18 19.31
CA MET A 296 16.25 -2.84 19.93
C MET A 296 15.11 -1.86 20.18
N ASN A 297 15.43 -0.68 20.72
CA ASN A 297 14.43 0.35 21.00
C ASN A 297 14.48 1.43 19.92
N LEU A 298 13.33 1.70 19.29
CA LEU A 298 13.20 2.72 18.25
C LEU A 298 12.29 3.85 18.73
N SER A 299 12.73 5.09 18.49
CA SER A 299 11.88 6.27 18.67
C SER A 299 10.85 6.41 17.54
N SER A 300 9.78 7.17 17.78
CA SER A 300 8.76 7.44 16.76
C SER A 300 9.33 8.09 15.48
N SER A 301 10.34 8.94 15.60
CA SER A 301 11.02 9.56 14.45
C SER A 301 11.85 8.55 13.67
N GLU A 302 12.51 7.60 14.34
CA GLU A 302 13.23 6.50 13.68
C GLU A 302 12.28 5.56 12.94
N LEU A 303 11.12 5.22 13.55
CA LEU A 303 10.07 4.44 12.86
C LEU A 303 9.57 5.15 11.60
N GLN A 304 9.35 6.47 11.65
CA GLN A 304 8.99 7.26 10.47
C GLN A 304 10.10 7.26 9.41
N ALA A 305 11.36 7.43 9.82
CA ALA A 305 12.50 7.36 8.90
C ALA A 305 12.63 5.98 8.24
N CYS A 306 12.41 4.90 9.00
CA CYS A 306 12.38 3.54 8.49
C CYS A 306 11.28 3.35 7.44
N ALA A 307 10.06 3.79 7.75
CA ALA A 307 8.92 3.71 6.83
C ALA A 307 9.16 4.48 5.53
N VAL A 308 9.80 5.65 5.60
CA VAL A 308 10.23 6.41 4.42
C VAL A 308 11.28 5.63 3.63
N LYS A 309 12.24 4.98 4.30
CA LYS A 309 13.28 4.16 3.66
C LYS A 309 12.67 2.94 2.94
N MET A 310 11.76 2.21 3.60
CA MET A 310 11.03 1.07 3.01
C MET A 310 10.16 1.50 1.82
N SER A 311 9.60 2.72 1.85
CA SER A 311 8.88 3.29 0.71
C SER A 311 9.75 3.52 -0.51
N ARG A 312 11.00 3.93 -0.30
CA ARG A 312 11.92 4.39 -1.35
C ARG A 312 12.77 3.25 -1.90
N GLN A 313 13.03 2.22 -1.10
CA GLN A 313 13.91 1.10 -1.42
C GLN A 313 13.14 -0.22 -1.30
N PRO A 314 12.43 -0.66 -2.36
CA PRO A 314 11.58 -1.85 -2.32
C PRO A 314 12.29 -3.13 -1.86
N GLN A 315 13.57 -3.27 -2.18
CA GLN A 315 14.37 -4.46 -1.86
C GLN A 315 14.66 -4.66 -0.37
N LEU A 316 14.49 -3.64 0.48
CA LEU A 316 14.82 -3.76 1.91
C LEU A 316 14.00 -4.83 2.62
N CYS A 317 12.76 -5.04 2.19
CA CYS A 317 11.84 -5.96 2.85
C CYS A 317 12.15 -7.43 2.58
N PHE A 318 12.99 -7.77 1.60
CA PHE A 318 13.29 -9.17 1.26
C PHE A 318 13.84 -9.95 2.46
N PHE A 319 14.69 -9.30 3.26
CA PHE A 319 15.44 -9.93 4.36
C PHE A 319 15.39 -9.13 5.67
N SER A 320 14.59 -8.05 5.75
CA SER A 320 14.43 -7.30 7.00
C SER A 320 13.66 -8.11 8.04
N GLY A 321 14.04 -8.00 9.31
CA GLY A 321 13.39 -8.75 10.40
C GLY A 321 13.43 -10.25 10.13
N PHE A 322 14.58 -10.75 9.68
CA PHE A 322 14.81 -12.18 9.46
C PHE A 322 14.72 -12.91 10.81
N GLN A 323 14.02 -14.03 10.80
CA GLN A 323 13.95 -14.98 11.91
C GLN A 323 14.38 -16.34 11.37
N ASP A 324 15.12 -17.13 12.15
CA ASP A 324 15.50 -18.47 11.70
C ASP A 324 14.24 -19.31 11.43
N GLY A 325 14.20 -19.99 10.28
CA GLY A 325 13.14 -20.92 9.92
C GLY A 325 11.88 -20.33 9.26
N ILE A 326 11.83 -19.02 8.97
CA ILE A 326 10.74 -18.43 8.16
C ILE A 326 11.04 -18.46 6.65
N LEU A 327 10.00 -18.48 5.83
CA LEU A 327 10.15 -18.43 4.37
C LEU A 327 10.77 -17.10 3.91
N THR A 328 11.91 -17.19 3.21
CA THR A 328 12.63 -16.05 2.62
C THR A 328 13.12 -16.34 1.20
N PRO A 329 13.12 -15.34 0.29
CA PRO A 329 12.85 -13.92 0.53
C PRO A 329 11.35 -13.61 0.74
N LYS A 330 11.06 -12.57 1.55
CA LYS A 330 9.71 -12.00 1.70
C LYS A 330 9.32 -11.22 0.42
N PRO A 331 8.06 -10.79 0.21
CA PRO A 331 7.77 -9.84 -0.86
C PRO A 331 8.52 -8.50 -0.67
N ASN A 332 8.87 -7.83 -1.77
CA ASN A 332 9.48 -6.49 -1.70
C ASN A 332 8.53 -5.48 -1.02
N CYS A 333 9.04 -4.36 -0.51
CA CYS A 333 8.26 -3.40 0.29
C CYS A 333 7.05 -2.83 -0.44
N LYS A 334 7.08 -2.75 -1.78
CA LYS A 334 5.95 -2.28 -2.58
C LYS A 334 4.82 -3.30 -2.59
N ASN A 335 5.14 -4.57 -2.92
CA ASN A 335 4.17 -5.65 -2.95
C ASN A 335 3.68 -5.98 -1.54
N LEU A 336 4.59 -6.00 -0.57
CA LEU A 336 4.28 -6.26 0.83
C LEU A 336 3.32 -5.21 1.40
N GLY A 337 3.62 -3.93 1.21
CA GLY A 337 2.74 -2.85 1.65
C GLY A 337 1.37 -2.89 0.97
N LEU A 338 1.31 -3.29 -0.30
CA LEU A 338 0.03 -3.49 -0.99
C LEU A 338 -0.76 -4.67 -0.39
N ASN A 339 -0.11 -5.82 -0.19
CA ASN A 339 -0.75 -7.01 0.38
C ASN A 339 -1.28 -6.72 1.80
N LEU A 340 -0.47 -6.07 2.64
CA LEU A 340 -0.88 -5.70 4.00
C LEU A 340 -2.02 -4.67 4.03
N ASN A 341 -2.13 -3.81 3.03
CA ASN A 341 -3.24 -2.85 2.94
C ASN A 341 -4.57 -3.50 2.51
N HIS A 342 -4.52 -4.68 1.92
CA HIS A 342 -5.69 -5.46 1.47
C HIS A 342 -5.94 -6.70 2.34
N SER A 343 -5.20 -6.85 3.44
CA SER A 343 -5.27 -7.95 4.40
C SER A 343 -6.23 -7.58 5.54
N THR A 344 -7.10 -8.52 5.92
CA THR A 344 -8.08 -8.38 7.00
C THR A 344 -7.62 -9.04 8.31
N LEU A 345 -6.55 -9.85 8.27
CA LEU A 345 -6.06 -10.56 9.45
C LEU A 345 -5.51 -9.59 10.51
N ASN A 346 -5.98 -9.77 11.74
CA ASN A 346 -5.41 -9.09 12.90
C ASN A 346 -3.97 -9.58 13.12
N SER A 347 -3.02 -8.69 12.88
CA SER A 347 -1.57 -8.99 12.87
C SER A 347 -0.76 -8.04 13.75
N GLY A 348 -1.39 -7.44 14.77
CA GLY A 348 -0.77 -6.52 15.73
C GLY A 348 0.14 -7.19 16.77
N TYR A 349 0.71 -8.35 16.47
CA TYR A 349 1.57 -9.14 17.34
C TYR A 349 2.62 -9.89 16.52
N GLU A 350 3.57 -10.54 17.19
CA GLU A 350 4.57 -11.44 16.59
C GLU A 350 4.34 -12.89 17.05
N ASP A 351 4.56 -13.85 16.16
CA ASP A 351 4.24 -15.26 16.38
C ASP A 351 5.40 -16.25 16.13
N CYS A 352 6.53 -15.77 15.61
CA CYS A 352 7.79 -16.49 15.38
C CYS A 352 7.67 -17.94 14.90
N PRO A 353 7.15 -18.18 13.69
CA PRO A 353 6.78 -19.51 13.23
C PRO A 353 7.94 -20.53 13.24
N GLY A 354 9.14 -20.08 12.82
CA GLY A 354 10.33 -20.94 12.80
C GLY A 354 10.81 -21.39 14.19
N LYS A 355 10.44 -20.66 15.25
CA LYS A 355 10.72 -21.04 16.65
C LYS A 355 9.57 -21.80 17.31
N VAL A 356 8.36 -21.75 16.76
CA VAL A 356 7.26 -22.60 17.21
C VAL A 356 7.43 -24.03 16.69
N ALA A 357 7.92 -24.17 15.46
CA ALA A 357 8.23 -25.44 14.80
C ALA A 357 7.06 -26.44 14.73
N ASN A 358 5.83 -25.94 14.75
CA ASN A 358 4.61 -26.72 14.50
C ASN A 358 3.62 -25.85 13.70
N ASP A 359 3.45 -26.20 12.41
CA ASP A 359 2.66 -25.42 11.46
C ASP A 359 1.18 -25.30 11.88
N GLY A 360 0.61 -26.35 12.47
CA GLY A 360 -0.78 -26.34 12.96
C GLY A 360 -0.95 -25.40 14.15
N VAL A 361 -0.01 -25.39 15.11
CA VAL A 361 -0.05 -24.51 16.28
C VAL A 361 0.00 -23.05 15.86
N VAL A 362 0.91 -22.72 14.93
CA VAL A 362 1.03 -21.36 14.38
C VAL A 362 -0.27 -20.93 13.71
N ASN A 363 -0.82 -21.76 12.81
CA ASN A 363 -2.02 -21.38 12.07
C ASN A 363 -3.25 -21.25 12.98
N THR A 364 -3.43 -22.18 13.93
CA THR A 364 -4.52 -22.12 14.91
C THR A 364 -4.39 -20.90 15.82
N ALA A 365 -3.19 -20.59 16.33
CA ALA A 365 -2.97 -19.40 17.15
C ALA A 365 -3.29 -18.10 16.40
N ARG A 366 -2.99 -18.04 15.09
CA ARG A 366 -3.38 -16.91 14.24
C ARG A 366 -4.88 -16.74 14.12
N LEU A 367 -5.61 -17.84 13.94
CA LEU A 367 -7.07 -17.83 13.91
C LEU A 367 -7.65 -17.37 15.25
N ILE A 368 -7.15 -17.92 16.37
CA ILE A 368 -7.56 -17.53 17.73
C ILE A 368 -7.37 -16.02 17.93
N ASN A 369 -6.17 -15.51 17.67
CA ASN A 369 -5.86 -14.09 17.85
C ASN A 369 -6.62 -13.18 16.88
N HIS A 370 -7.11 -13.70 15.75
CA HIS A 370 -7.96 -12.93 14.86
C HIS A 370 -9.36 -12.71 15.45
N PHE A 371 -9.96 -13.77 16.00
CA PHE A 371 -11.31 -13.72 16.56
C PHE A 371 -11.35 -13.30 18.04
N SER A 372 -10.22 -13.32 18.75
CA SER A 372 -10.14 -12.92 20.15
C SER A 372 -8.75 -12.51 20.60
N ASP A 373 -8.63 -11.28 21.11
CA ASP A 373 -7.40 -10.79 21.75
C ASP A 373 -7.19 -11.35 23.17
N LYS A 374 -8.19 -12.05 23.74
CA LYS A 374 -8.17 -12.60 25.12
C LYS A 374 -6.94 -13.47 25.39
N TYR A 375 -6.47 -14.19 24.37
CA TYR A 375 -5.41 -15.19 24.49
C TYR A 375 -4.02 -14.63 24.17
N SER A 376 -3.93 -13.36 23.78
CA SER A 376 -2.72 -12.70 23.30
C SER A 376 -2.03 -11.91 24.41
N SER A 377 -1.75 -12.55 25.54
CA SER A 377 -0.98 -11.94 26.63
C SER A 377 0.44 -11.56 26.17
N PRO A 378 1.00 -10.45 26.65
CA PRO A 378 2.43 -10.20 26.53
C PRO A 378 3.23 -11.38 27.11
N SER A 379 4.38 -11.63 26.51
CA SER A 379 5.25 -12.75 26.89
C SER A 379 6.71 -12.36 26.72
N THR A 380 7.55 -13.12 27.41
CA THR A 380 9.02 -13.05 27.33
C THR A 380 9.56 -13.16 25.91
N ASN A 381 8.90 -13.94 25.06
CA ASN A 381 9.22 -14.04 23.64
C ASN A 381 7.97 -14.43 22.83
N CYS A 382 8.02 -14.18 21.52
CA CYS A 382 6.96 -14.48 20.57
C CYS A 382 6.57 -15.97 20.50
N GLN A 383 7.51 -16.91 20.68
CA GLN A 383 7.18 -18.35 20.62
C GLN A 383 6.34 -18.79 21.83
N ALA A 384 6.62 -18.24 23.01
CA ALA A 384 5.84 -18.43 24.23
C ALA A 384 4.46 -17.80 24.09
N ARG A 385 4.32 -16.68 23.37
CA ARG A 385 3.03 -16.07 23.04
C ARG A 385 2.16 -17.04 22.25
N THR A 386 2.69 -17.55 21.15
CA THR A 386 2.00 -18.48 20.26
C THR A 386 1.62 -19.78 20.99
N ALA A 387 2.55 -20.35 21.77
CA ALA A 387 2.28 -21.51 22.62
C ALA A 387 1.17 -21.23 23.64
N ASN A 388 1.24 -20.09 24.33
CA ASN A 388 0.25 -19.71 25.33
C ASN A 388 -1.15 -19.56 24.72
N THR A 389 -1.24 -18.89 23.57
CA THR A 389 -2.50 -18.72 22.84
C THR A 389 -3.13 -20.07 22.52
N PHE A 390 -2.35 -20.99 21.95
CA PHE A 390 -2.83 -22.33 21.60
C PHE A 390 -3.18 -23.18 22.82
N ALA A 391 -2.28 -23.25 23.80
CA ALA A 391 -2.45 -24.09 24.98
C ALA A 391 -3.62 -23.63 25.87
N SER A 392 -3.76 -22.33 26.08
CA SER A 392 -4.85 -21.75 26.89
C SER A 392 -6.20 -21.98 26.24
N PHE A 393 -6.29 -21.82 24.92
CA PHE A 393 -7.51 -22.15 24.17
C PHE A 393 -7.89 -23.62 24.34
N ASN A 394 -6.94 -24.54 24.15
CA ASN A 394 -7.19 -25.99 24.26
C ASN A 394 -7.55 -26.43 25.69
N GLN A 395 -7.03 -25.74 26.72
CA GLN A 395 -7.48 -25.97 28.10
C GLN A 395 -8.92 -25.51 28.33
N GLU A 396 -9.32 -24.36 27.76
CA GLU A 396 -10.67 -23.82 27.90
C GLU A 396 -11.74 -24.68 27.20
N VAL A 397 -11.42 -25.22 26.01
CA VAL A 397 -12.32 -26.13 25.27
C VAL A 397 -12.24 -27.59 25.73
N ASN A 398 -11.57 -27.86 26.86
CA ASN A 398 -11.38 -29.19 27.45
C ASN A 398 -10.69 -30.23 26.53
N ASP A 399 -9.85 -29.80 25.59
CA ASP A 399 -9.01 -30.68 24.77
C ASP A 399 -7.52 -30.55 25.12
N ALA A 400 -7.22 -30.71 26.42
CA ALA A 400 -5.86 -30.62 26.94
C ALA A 400 -4.88 -31.63 26.30
N ARG A 401 -5.38 -32.65 25.59
CA ARG A 401 -4.60 -33.63 24.83
C ARG A 401 -3.82 -32.99 23.68
N ALA A 402 -4.37 -31.93 23.08
CA ALA A 402 -3.72 -31.21 21.97
C ALA A 402 -2.41 -30.54 22.39
N TRP A 403 -2.26 -30.19 23.67
CA TRP A 403 -1.05 -29.60 24.25
C TRP A 403 -0.47 -30.49 25.36
N ASN A 404 0.12 -31.63 24.97
CA ASN A 404 0.77 -32.57 25.89
C ASN A 404 2.25 -32.24 26.13
N VAL A 405 2.55 -30.95 26.32
CA VAL A 405 3.87 -30.45 26.75
C VAL A 405 3.85 -30.24 28.26
N LYS A 406 4.67 -30.99 29.00
CA LYS A 406 4.62 -31.08 30.47
C LYS A 406 6.01 -31.14 31.10
N LEU A 407 6.10 -30.67 32.34
CA LEU A 407 7.21 -30.97 33.26
C LEU A 407 6.73 -31.96 34.31
N CYS A 408 7.48 -33.03 34.49
CA CYS A 408 7.17 -34.14 35.39
C CYS A 408 8.27 -34.32 36.44
N TYR A 409 7.89 -34.77 37.63
CA TYR A 409 8.80 -35.10 38.72
C TYR A 409 8.21 -36.23 39.56
N ASP A 410 9.06 -36.95 40.28
CA ASP A 410 8.63 -38.00 41.20
C ASP A 410 8.27 -37.39 42.56
N ASP A 411 6.99 -37.42 42.92
CA ASP A 411 6.54 -36.99 44.26
C ASP A 411 6.77 -38.12 45.26
N LYS A 412 7.91 -38.09 45.94
CA LYS A 412 8.30 -39.08 46.97
C LYS A 412 7.29 -39.20 48.12
N LEU A 413 6.43 -38.20 48.35
CA LEU A 413 5.40 -38.26 49.39
C LEU A 413 4.15 -39.02 48.93
N LYS A 414 3.91 -39.08 47.61
CA LYS A 414 2.76 -39.76 47.00
C LYS A 414 3.12 -41.05 46.26
N ASP A 415 4.41 -41.34 46.12
CA ASP A 415 4.95 -42.46 45.35
C ASP A 415 4.40 -42.51 43.91
N SER A 416 4.39 -41.35 43.24
CA SER A 416 3.81 -41.20 41.90
C SER A 416 4.49 -40.10 41.10
N GLU A 417 4.65 -40.29 39.78
CA GLU A 417 5.05 -39.22 38.86
C GLU A 417 3.92 -38.18 38.73
N VAL A 418 4.24 -36.91 38.97
CA VAL A 418 3.31 -35.79 38.86
C VAL A 418 3.75 -34.88 37.72
N CYS A 419 2.85 -34.65 36.75
CA CYS A 419 3.12 -33.80 35.60
C CYS A 419 2.28 -32.52 35.61
N HIS A 420 2.89 -31.41 35.16
CA HIS A 420 2.24 -30.12 35.00
C HIS A 420 2.41 -29.60 33.58
N PRO A 421 1.34 -29.12 32.91
CA PRO A 421 1.45 -28.55 31.57
C PRO A 421 2.30 -27.28 31.61
N VAL A 422 3.09 -27.07 30.56
CA VAL A 422 4.06 -25.97 30.49
C VAL A 422 4.09 -25.34 29.09
N ILE A 423 4.45 -24.07 29.03
CA ILE A 423 4.96 -23.39 27.84
C ILE A 423 6.42 -23.00 28.08
N PHE A 424 7.28 -23.10 27.07
CA PHE A 424 8.68 -22.74 27.21
C PHE A 424 8.89 -21.22 27.08
N GLY A 425 8.95 -20.57 28.23
CA GLY A 425 8.98 -19.13 28.42
C GLY A 425 7.90 -18.72 29.42
N ASP A 426 7.76 -17.41 29.63
CA ASP A 426 6.76 -16.84 30.52
C ASP A 426 5.81 -15.92 29.77
N ALA A 427 4.51 -16.06 30.05
CA ALA A 427 3.44 -15.21 29.56
C ALA A 427 2.66 -14.61 30.75
N ASP A 428 2.28 -13.34 30.61
CA ASP A 428 1.62 -12.59 31.67
C ASP A 428 0.28 -13.23 32.06
N GLY A 429 0.10 -13.45 33.35
CA GLY A 429 -1.11 -14.07 33.91
C GLY A 429 -1.27 -15.58 33.63
N SER A 430 -0.43 -16.20 32.80
CA SER A 430 -0.54 -17.62 32.48
C SER A 430 0.02 -18.50 33.58
N GLU A 431 -0.69 -19.55 33.97
CA GLU A 431 -0.21 -20.59 34.91
C GLU A 431 0.67 -21.64 34.21
N LEU A 432 0.74 -21.61 32.88
CA LEU A 432 1.57 -22.51 32.08
C LEU A 432 3.02 -22.03 31.98
N SER A 433 3.30 -20.79 32.38
CA SER A 433 4.61 -20.15 32.35
C SER A 433 5.66 -21.01 33.04
N MET A 434 6.79 -21.24 32.36
CA MET A 434 7.86 -22.13 32.82
C MET A 434 8.34 -21.79 34.24
N SER A 435 8.54 -20.51 34.53
CA SER A 435 8.94 -20.02 35.86
C SER A 435 7.96 -20.46 36.96
N LYS A 436 6.64 -20.37 36.70
CA LYS A 436 5.60 -20.74 37.66
C LYS A 436 5.51 -22.24 37.84
N VAL A 437 5.59 -23.00 36.75
CA VAL A 437 5.54 -24.46 36.79
C VAL A 437 6.74 -25.01 37.55
N VAL A 438 7.95 -24.56 37.24
CA VAL A 438 9.17 -24.97 37.96
C VAL A 438 9.10 -24.57 39.44
N ARG A 439 8.69 -23.34 39.75
CA ARG A 439 8.49 -22.92 41.15
C ARG A 439 7.51 -23.81 41.90
N LYS A 440 6.40 -24.20 41.26
CA LYS A 440 5.39 -25.10 41.83
C LYS A 440 5.99 -26.48 42.14
N ILE A 441 6.78 -27.03 41.21
CA ILE A 441 7.46 -28.32 41.40
C ILE A 441 8.49 -28.20 42.53
N LEU A 442 9.38 -27.21 42.50
CA LEU A 442 10.40 -27.00 43.53
C LEU A 442 9.80 -26.72 44.91
N GLY A 443 8.65 -26.05 44.97
CA GLY A 443 7.89 -25.88 46.21
C GLY A 443 7.47 -27.21 46.84
N ARG A 444 7.21 -28.22 46.01
CA ARG A 444 6.86 -29.57 46.45
C ARG A 444 8.09 -30.42 46.81
N ILE A 445 9.13 -30.43 45.98
CA ILE A 445 10.28 -31.34 46.14
C ILE A 445 11.45 -30.77 46.95
N LYS A 446 11.62 -29.44 47.00
CA LYS A 446 12.72 -28.76 47.72
C LYS A 446 12.22 -27.77 48.79
N GLY A 447 10.91 -27.63 48.98
CA GLY A 447 10.34 -26.74 49.99
C GLY A 447 10.46 -25.24 49.67
N LEU A 448 10.60 -24.89 48.38
CA LEU A 448 10.69 -23.49 47.93
C LEU A 448 9.48 -22.67 48.43
N GLY A 449 9.74 -21.55 49.10
CA GLY A 449 8.70 -20.72 49.72
C GLY A 449 7.80 -20.04 48.70
N LYS A 450 6.55 -19.73 49.09
CA LYS A 450 5.56 -19.09 48.19
C LYS A 450 6.01 -17.73 47.64
N ASN A 451 6.87 -17.02 48.37
CA ASN A 451 7.38 -15.69 48.01
C ASN A 451 8.63 -15.74 47.13
N GLN A 452 9.23 -16.92 46.91
CA GLN A 452 10.40 -17.07 46.05
C GLN A 452 9.96 -17.28 44.60
N VAL A 453 10.65 -16.62 43.66
CA VAL A 453 10.32 -16.64 42.23
C VAL A 453 11.49 -17.27 41.46
N CYS A 454 11.16 -18.13 40.50
CA CYS A 454 12.14 -18.65 39.54
C CYS A 454 12.26 -17.69 38.35
N ARG A 455 13.48 -17.38 37.91
CA ARG A 455 13.73 -16.49 36.77
C ARG A 455 14.26 -17.29 35.58
N THR A 456 13.62 -17.14 34.44
CA THR A 456 14.13 -17.67 33.16
C THR A 456 15.24 -16.76 32.66
N VAL A 457 16.42 -17.32 32.37
CA VAL A 457 17.61 -16.59 31.92
C VAL A 457 18.28 -17.32 30.77
N SER A 458 18.80 -16.59 29.79
CA SER A 458 19.51 -17.24 28.68
C SER A 458 20.87 -17.75 29.14
N ALA A 459 21.33 -18.85 28.53
CA ALA A 459 22.65 -19.42 28.79
C ALA A 459 23.80 -18.42 28.55
N ASN A 460 23.61 -17.42 27.68
CA ASN A 460 24.62 -16.39 27.39
C ASN A 460 24.66 -15.28 28.46
N GLU A 461 23.55 -15.05 29.15
CA GLU A 461 23.42 -14.02 30.19
C GLU A 461 23.75 -14.58 31.57
N TYR A 462 23.55 -15.88 31.79
CA TYR A 462 23.82 -16.52 33.05
C TYR A 462 25.33 -16.51 33.37
N ARG A 463 25.72 -15.76 34.41
CA ARG A 463 27.12 -15.63 34.86
C ARG A 463 27.23 -16.02 36.33
N PRO A 464 27.58 -17.28 36.66
CA PRO A 464 27.56 -17.78 38.04
C PRO A 464 28.53 -17.03 38.98
N SER A 465 29.49 -16.28 38.44
CA SER A 465 30.42 -15.44 39.21
C SER A 465 29.80 -14.14 39.74
N LEU A 466 28.69 -13.65 39.17
CA LEU A 466 28.04 -12.42 39.65
C LEU A 466 27.17 -12.72 40.88
N LEU A 467 27.16 -11.77 41.83
CA LEU A 467 26.39 -11.88 43.08
C LEU A 467 24.89 -12.12 42.83
N GLU A 468 24.33 -11.56 41.77
CA GLU A 468 22.92 -11.72 41.41
C GLU A 468 22.52 -13.16 41.07
N PHE A 469 23.47 -14.02 40.71
CA PHE A 469 23.25 -15.43 40.34
C PHE A 469 23.70 -16.41 41.43
N LYS A 470 24.20 -15.92 42.59
CA LYS A 470 24.62 -16.78 43.70
C LYS A 470 23.46 -17.38 44.48
N ASN A 471 22.40 -16.60 44.67
CA ASN A 471 21.23 -17.03 45.44
C ASN A 471 19.96 -16.85 44.59
N GLY A 472 19.05 -17.81 44.64
CA GLY A 472 17.78 -17.80 43.93
C GLY A 472 17.55 -19.00 43.02
N CYS A 473 16.39 -19.01 42.37
CA CYS A 473 15.99 -20.04 41.41
C CYS A 473 16.14 -19.51 39.97
N PHE A 474 16.98 -20.15 39.17
CA PHE A 474 17.28 -19.77 37.79
C PHE A 474 16.99 -20.93 36.84
N ILE A 475 16.28 -20.65 35.76
CA ILE A 475 16.00 -21.58 34.68
C ILE A 475 16.84 -21.13 33.49
N VAL A 476 17.98 -21.78 33.30
CA VAL A 476 18.94 -21.45 32.26
C VAL A 476 18.53 -22.15 30.97
N VAL A 477 18.08 -21.39 29.99
CA VAL A 477 17.62 -21.91 28.69
C VAL A 477 18.63 -21.60 27.59
N ASP A 478 18.78 -22.51 26.62
CA ASP A 478 19.52 -22.22 25.38
C ASP A 478 18.57 -21.72 24.30
N PRO A 479 18.58 -20.41 23.95
CA PRO A 479 17.65 -19.84 22.98
C PRO A 479 17.78 -20.41 21.56
N LYS A 480 18.94 -21.01 21.22
CA LYS A 480 19.15 -21.61 19.89
C LYS A 480 18.43 -22.95 19.77
N ASN A 481 18.40 -23.72 20.85
CA ASN A 481 17.83 -25.06 20.93
C ASN A 481 16.48 -25.09 21.67
N CYS A 482 15.79 -23.95 21.69
CA CYS A 482 14.47 -23.81 22.30
C CYS A 482 13.43 -23.51 21.23
N SER A 483 12.34 -24.27 21.27
CA SER A 483 11.14 -24.09 20.49
C SER A 483 9.92 -23.97 21.42
N ALA A 484 8.75 -23.67 20.86
CA ALA A 484 7.50 -23.64 21.63
C ALA A 484 7.13 -24.99 22.28
N THR A 485 7.58 -26.11 21.70
CA THR A 485 7.16 -27.47 22.10
C THR A 485 8.28 -28.30 22.73
N SER A 486 9.53 -27.85 22.63
CA SER A 486 10.69 -28.50 23.22
C SER A 486 11.79 -27.49 23.49
N CYS A 487 12.42 -27.54 24.67
CA CYS A 487 13.48 -26.63 25.04
C CYS A 487 14.55 -27.32 25.89
N LYS A 488 15.83 -27.17 25.55
CA LYS A 488 16.90 -27.61 26.45
C LYS A 488 17.11 -26.58 27.55
N TYR A 489 17.01 -27.00 28.81
CA TYR A 489 17.16 -26.13 29.98
C TYR A 489 17.94 -26.79 31.12
N LYS A 490 18.41 -25.97 32.05
CA LYS A 490 18.93 -26.36 33.36
C LYS A 490 18.22 -25.57 34.45
N ILE A 491 17.95 -26.21 35.59
CA ILE A 491 17.36 -25.55 36.75
C ILE A 491 18.42 -25.47 37.83
N LEU A 492 18.69 -24.26 38.32
CA LEU A 492 19.67 -23.97 39.35
C LEU A 492 18.96 -23.35 40.54
N LEU A 493 19.10 -23.95 41.72
CA LEU A 493 18.61 -23.41 42.98
C LEU A 493 19.81 -23.16 43.89
N ASP A 494 20.11 -21.89 44.17
CA ASP A 494 21.27 -21.49 44.97
C ASP A 494 22.58 -22.13 44.45
N GLN A 495 22.75 -22.09 43.12
CA GLN A 495 23.85 -22.70 42.34
C GLN A 495 23.84 -24.23 42.24
N LEU A 496 22.95 -24.93 42.94
CA LEU A 496 22.80 -26.38 42.82
C LEU A 496 21.93 -26.74 41.63
N GLU A 497 22.45 -27.60 40.74
CA GLU A 497 21.70 -28.12 39.61
C GLU A 497 20.65 -29.13 40.08
N ILE A 498 19.42 -28.93 39.61
CA ILE A 498 18.26 -29.78 39.88
C ILE A 498 17.98 -30.56 38.59
N ASP A 499 18.16 -31.87 38.64
CA ASP A 499 17.96 -32.81 37.52
C ASP A 499 16.71 -33.68 37.67
N GLU A 500 15.99 -33.57 38.80
CA GLU A 500 14.79 -34.39 39.10
C GLU A 500 13.53 -33.96 38.33
N ILE A 501 13.63 -32.97 37.43
CA ILE A 501 12.51 -32.44 36.64
C ILE A 501 12.69 -32.79 35.18
N ARG A 502 11.81 -33.66 34.67
CA ARG A 502 11.88 -34.21 33.31
C ARG A 502 10.84 -33.57 32.40
N GLN A 503 11.22 -33.36 31.14
CA GLN A 503 10.34 -32.81 30.12
C GLN A 503 9.62 -33.91 29.33
N VAL A 504 8.32 -33.73 29.12
CA VAL A 504 7.52 -34.49 28.13
C VAL A 504 7.07 -33.52 27.05
N SER A 505 7.38 -33.85 25.79
CA SER A 505 7.07 -33.01 24.63
C SER A 505 6.37 -33.83 23.56
N ASP A 506 5.04 -33.87 23.63
CA ASP A 506 4.21 -34.47 22.58
C ASP A 506 3.09 -33.51 22.21
N VAL A 507 3.03 -33.08 20.95
CA VAL A 507 1.97 -32.18 20.45
C VAL A 507 1.32 -32.87 19.26
N LYS A 508 0.19 -33.52 19.53
CA LYS A 508 -0.59 -34.27 18.54
C LYS A 508 -2.02 -33.77 18.56
N PHE A 509 -2.47 -33.28 17.42
CA PHE A 509 -3.85 -32.88 17.20
C PHE A 509 -4.13 -32.88 15.70
N ASP A 510 -5.41 -32.89 15.38
CA ASP A 510 -5.88 -32.77 14.01
C ASP A 510 -6.28 -31.32 13.74
N TYR A 511 -5.55 -30.65 12.85
CA TYR A 511 -5.93 -29.31 12.42
C TYR A 511 -7.25 -29.34 11.64
N LEU A 512 -7.36 -30.29 10.71
CA LEU A 512 -8.58 -30.68 9.99
C LEU A 512 -8.97 -32.10 10.39
N PRO A 513 -10.27 -32.43 10.40
CA PRO A 513 -10.75 -33.80 10.64
C PRO A 513 -10.07 -34.82 9.73
N ARG A 514 -9.55 -35.92 10.28
CA ARG A 514 -9.03 -37.04 9.48
C ARG A 514 -10.08 -38.11 9.19
N ASP A 515 -11.05 -38.24 10.08
CA ASP A 515 -12.16 -39.16 9.97
C ASP A 515 -13.44 -38.53 10.55
N PHE A 516 -14.59 -39.13 10.31
CA PHE A 516 -15.87 -38.61 10.80
C PHE A 516 -16.06 -38.76 12.32
N SER A 517 -15.38 -39.72 12.95
CA SER A 517 -15.50 -40.01 14.39
C SER A 517 -14.75 -38.99 15.26
N THR A 518 -13.65 -38.44 14.75
CA THR A 518 -12.80 -37.45 15.44
C THR A 518 -13.07 -36.02 14.99
N GLN A 519 -14.06 -35.82 14.11
CA GLN A 519 -14.35 -34.51 13.49
C GLN A 519 -14.53 -33.38 14.51
N SER A 520 -15.27 -33.62 15.59
CA SER A 520 -15.55 -32.64 16.64
C SER A 520 -14.32 -32.20 17.42
N PHE A 521 -13.24 -33.00 17.40
CA PHE A 521 -11.98 -32.71 18.11
C PHE A 521 -10.94 -32.03 17.22
N SER A 522 -11.24 -31.83 15.93
CA SER A 522 -10.35 -31.07 15.07
C SER A 522 -10.30 -29.60 15.49
N GLN A 523 -9.13 -28.97 15.38
CA GLN A 523 -8.95 -27.57 15.76
C GLN A 523 -9.87 -26.64 14.95
N ALA A 524 -10.08 -26.91 13.66
CA ALA A 524 -11.05 -26.18 12.85
C ALA A 524 -12.46 -26.21 13.47
N LYS A 525 -12.95 -27.36 13.93
CA LYS A 525 -14.27 -27.48 14.55
C LYS A 525 -14.35 -26.89 15.96
N LEU A 526 -13.29 -27.04 16.75
CA LEU A 526 -13.22 -26.41 18.07
C LEU A 526 -13.27 -24.88 17.98
N LEU A 527 -12.59 -24.29 16.99
CA LEU A 527 -12.65 -22.85 16.71
C LEU A 527 -14.06 -22.41 16.30
N GLU A 528 -14.69 -23.15 15.36
CA GLU A 528 -16.07 -22.88 14.92
C GLU A 528 -17.04 -22.88 16.10
N SER A 529 -16.99 -23.90 16.96
CA SER A 529 -17.90 -24.01 18.11
C SER A 529 -17.64 -22.97 19.19
N HIS A 530 -16.37 -22.73 19.54
CA HIS A 530 -16.01 -21.84 20.65
C HIS A 530 -16.32 -20.38 20.35
N PHE A 531 -15.95 -19.93 19.14
CA PHE A 531 -16.19 -18.56 18.70
C PHE A 531 -17.56 -18.37 18.04
N LYS A 532 -18.39 -19.43 17.96
CA LYS A 532 -19.72 -19.42 17.33
C LYS A 532 -19.68 -18.94 15.87
N LEU A 533 -18.63 -19.34 15.15
CA LEU A 533 -18.38 -18.90 13.78
C LEU A 533 -19.20 -19.73 12.80
N THR A 534 -19.61 -19.10 11.70
CA THR A 534 -20.16 -19.81 10.56
C THR A 534 -19.05 -20.19 9.60
N SER A 535 -18.95 -21.49 9.28
CA SER A 535 -17.99 -22.03 8.33
C SER A 535 -18.67 -22.31 6.99
N LYS A 536 -18.14 -21.75 5.89
CA LYS A 536 -18.65 -22.01 4.54
C LYS A 536 -17.54 -22.29 3.55
N GLN A 537 -17.79 -23.26 2.70
CA GLN A 537 -16.83 -23.68 1.69
C GLN A 537 -16.70 -22.66 0.54
N ILE A 538 -15.47 -22.46 0.08
CA ILE A 538 -15.13 -21.56 -1.03
C ILE A 538 -14.67 -22.38 -2.23
N LEU A 539 -15.52 -22.48 -3.24
CA LEU A 539 -15.29 -23.36 -4.40
C LEU A 539 -14.66 -22.64 -5.59
N ASN A 540 -14.80 -21.31 -5.69
CA ASN A 540 -14.32 -20.52 -6.81
C ASN A 540 -14.08 -19.05 -6.41
N THR A 541 -13.50 -18.28 -7.33
CA THR A 541 -13.16 -16.86 -7.13
C THR A 541 -14.38 -15.97 -6.92
N SER A 542 -15.53 -16.27 -7.53
CA SER A 542 -16.77 -15.52 -7.34
C SER A 542 -17.31 -15.66 -5.92
N PHE A 543 -17.27 -16.88 -5.37
CA PHE A 543 -17.64 -17.15 -3.98
C PHE A 543 -16.67 -16.47 -3.01
N LEU A 544 -15.36 -16.55 -3.29
CA LEU A 544 -14.34 -15.87 -2.49
C LEU A 544 -14.61 -14.36 -2.41
N LYS A 545 -14.84 -13.72 -3.57
CA LYS A 545 -15.12 -12.29 -3.67
C LYS A 545 -16.37 -11.90 -2.89
N ARG A 546 -17.47 -12.62 -3.11
CA ARG A 546 -18.74 -12.38 -2.41
C ARG A 546 -18.61 -12.54 -0.90
N SER A 547 -17.79 -13.48 -0.44
CA SER A 547 -17.54 -13.68 0.99
C SER A 547 -16.87 -12.47 1.62
N PHE A 548 -15.81 -11.92 1.01
CA PHE A 548 -15.17 -10.69 1.50
C PHE A 548 -16.06 -9.45 1.38
N GLU A 549 -16.94 -9.38 0.38
CA GLU A 549 -17.93 -8.29 0.24
C GLU A 549 -19.00 -8.34 1.35
N LYS A 550 -19.48 -9.55 1.69
CA LYS A 550 -20.54 -9.73 2.69
C LYS A 550 -20.01 -9.74 4.13
N HIS A 551 -18.81 -10.26 4.33
CA HIS A 551 -18.17 -10.44 5.63
C HIS A 551 -16.74 -9.85 5.57
N PRO A 552 -16.59 -8.52 5.70
CA PRO A 552 -15.29 -7.85 5.55
C PRO A 552 -14.23 -8.29 6.56
N GLU A 553 -14.65 -8.70 7.76
CA GLU A 553 -13.78 -9.24 8.82
C GLU A 553 -13.59 -10.77 8.69
N GLY A 554 -14.25 -11.41 7.74
CA GLY A 554 -14.11 -12.85 7.52
C GLY A 554 -12.72 -13.20 7.02
N ILE A 555 -12.22 -14.35 7.45
CA ILE A 555 -10.96 -14.93 6.95
C ILE A 555 -11.20 -16.34 6.46
N MET A 556 -10.42 -16.76 5.48
CA MET A 556 -10.46 -18.11 4.96
C MET A 556 -9.24 -18.88 5.43
N HIS A 557 -9.41 -20.18 5.68
CA HIS A 557 -8.33 -21.05 6.09
C HIS A 557 -8.43 -22.40 5.41
N GLY A 558 -7.30 -23.10 5.34
CA GLY A 558 -7.21 -24.41 4.72
C GLY A 558 -5.84 -25.06 4.92
N VAL A 559 -5.71 -26.26 4.34
CA VAL A 559 -4.44 -26.98 4.20
C VAL A 559 -4.28 -27.37 2.75
N ALA A 560 -3.11 -27.12 2.19
CA ALA A 560 -2.79 -27.42 0.80
C ALA A 560 -1.38 -28.02 0.67
N CYS A 561 -1.07 -28.60 -0.48
CA CYS A 561 0.28 -29.08 -0.77
C CYS A 561 1.24 -27.90 -0.96
N ALA A 562 2.29 -27.84 -0.13
CA ALA A 562 3.27 -26.75 -0.14
C ALA A 562 3.93 -26.57 -1.52
N GLU A 563 4.22 -27.68 -2.19
CA GLU A 563 4.92 -27.75 -3.48
C GLU A 563 4.13 -27.09 -4.62
N ASP A 564 2.81 -27.12 -4.56
CA ASP A 564 1.94 -26.48 -5.56
C ASP A 564 1.52 -25.07 -5.15
N LEU A 565 1.38 -24.84 -3.84
CA LEU A 565 1.01 -23.54 -3.30
C LEU A 565 2.13 -22.51 -3.51
N LEU A 566 3.36 -22.92 -3.23
CA LEU A 566 4.57 -22.09 -3.26
C LEU A 566 5.74 -22.84 -3.94
N PRO A 567 5.65 -23.12 -5.26
CA PRO A 567 6.65 -23.90 -6.00
C PRO A 567 8.05 -23.26 -6.02
N GLU A 568 8.13 -21.94 -5.79
CA GLU A 568 9.37 -21.18 -5.65
C GLU A 568 10.18 -21.57 -4.41
N PHE A 569 9.52 -22.14 -3.39
CA PHE A 569 10.12 -22.51 -2.10
C PHE A 569 10.15 -24.02 -1.88
N PHE A 570 9.20 -24.74 -2.48
CA PHE A 570 9.01 -26.18 -2.29
C PHE A 570 8.96 -26.86 -3.65
N SER A 571 9.96 -27.67 -3.97
CA SER A 571 10.01 -28.41 -5.23
C SER A 571 9.57 -29.86 -5.02
N LYS A 572 8.74 -30.36 -5.93
CA LYS A 572 8.40 -31.79 -5.99
C LYS A 572 9.66 -32.59 -6.36
N ARG A 573 10.03 -33.55 -5.52
CA ARG A 573 11.10 -34.53 -5.78
C ARG A 573 10.54 -35.82 -6.39
N VAL A 574 9.27 -36.11 -6.13
CA VAL A 574 8.56 -37.27 -6.65
C VAL A 574 7.17 -36.88 -7.16
N ILE A 575 6.61 -37.71 -8.04
CA ILE A 575 5.24 -37.57 -8.52
C ILE A 575 4.29 -37.73 -7.32
N ASN A 576 3.28 -36.87 -7.22
CA ASN A 576 2.31 -36.82 -6.11
C ASN A 576 2.89 -36.44 -4.72
N GLN A 577 4.08 -35.84 -4.64
CA GLN A 577 4.55 -35.27 -3.38
C GLN A 577 3.61 -34.16 -2.90
N CYS A 578 3.19 -34.24 -1.64
CA CYS A 578 2.40 -33.21 -0.97
C CYS A 578 2.86 -33.08 0.48
N THR A 579 3.48 -31.95 0.81
CA THR A 579 3.72 -31.55 2.19
C THR A 579 2.53 -30.72 2.67
N PRO A 580 1.73 -31.20 3.64
CA PRO A 580 0.60 -30.44 4.15
C PRO A 580 1.06 -29.11 4.74
N LEU A 581 0.52 -28.00 4.25
CA LEU A 581 0.83 -26.67 4.70
C LEU A 581 -0.45 -25.92 5.04
N PRO A 582 -0.75 -25.71 6.33
CA PRO A 582 -1.82 -24.83 6.77
C PRO A 582 -1.58 -23.38 6.34
N PHE A 583 -2.65 -22.70 5.96
CA PHE A 583 -2.58 -21.30 5.53
C PHE A 583 -3.88 -20.55 5.85
N ILE A 584 -3.77 -19.22 5.78
CA ILE A 584 -4.90 -18.28 5.86
C ILE A 584 -4.91 -17.44 4.58
N VAL A 585 -6.09 -17.26 4.00
CA VAL A 585 -6.37 -16.24 2.98
C VAL A 585 -7.16 -15.12 3.65
N ASP A 586 -6.60 -13.92 3.63
CA ASP A 586 -7.13 -12.75 4.31
C ASP A 586 -7.32 -11.54 3.38
N GLY A 587 -7.28 -11.79 2.08
CA GLY A 587 -7.54 -10.77 1.07
C GLY A 587 -7.36 -11.31 -0.34
N TYR A 588 -7.65 -10.48 -1.33
CA TYR A 588 -7.48 -10.83 -2.73
C TYR A 588 -7.14 -9.60 -3.59
N LYS A 589 -6.66 -9.87 -4.80
CA LYS A 589 -6.36 -8.86 -5.81
C LYS A 589 -6.78 -9.36 -7.18
N GLU A 590 -7.45 -8.49 -7.92
CA GLU A 590 -7.84 -8.70 -9.31
C GLU A 590 -7.20 -7.60 -10.16
N ASP A 591 -6.38 -7.98 -11.15
CA ASP A 591 -5.78 -7.05 -12.10
C ASP A 591 -5.76 -7.64 -13.50
N LYS A 592 -6.40 -6.95 -14.47
CA LYS A 592 -6.47 -7.36 -15.88
C LYS A 592 -6.90 -8.82 -16.08
N GLY A 593 -7.93 -9.26 -15.35
CA GLY A 593 -8.45 -10.63 -15.42
C GLY A 593 -7.58 -11.69 -14.71
N LYS A 594 -6.44 -11.32 -14.10
CA LYS A 594 -5.66 -12.21 -13.25
C LYS A 594 -6.15 -12.09 -11.80
N PHE A 595 -6.54 -13.22 -11.23
CA PHE A 595 -6.99 -13.33 -9.86
C PHE A 595 -5.91 -13.94 -8.98
N ALA A 596 -5.60 -13.27 -7.88
CA ALA A 596 -4.66 -13.76 -6.88
C ALA A 596 -5.20 -13.49 -5.47
N VAL A 597 -4.81 -14.35 -4.54
CA VAL A 597 -5.18 -14.30 -3.14
C VAL A 597 -4.00 -13.87 -2.30
N ILE A 598 -4.27 -13.17 -1.21
CA ILE A 598 -3.28 -12.78 -0.23
C ILE A 598 -3.24 -13.90 0.81
N ILE A 599 -2.11 -14.60 0.89
CA ILE A 599 -1.92 -15.79 1.71
C ILE A 599 -0.85 -15.56 2.77
N ARG A 600 -1.11 -16.14 3.95
CA ARG A 600 -0.13 -16.33 5.01
C ARG A 600 -0.05 -17.82 5.32
N THR A 601 1.04 -18.45 4.94
CA THR A 601 1.26 -19.85 5.33
C THR A 601 1.75 -19.92 6.76
N ALA A 602 1.58 -21.07 7.41
CA ALA A 602 2.11 -21.30 8.75
C ALA A 602 3.64 -21.12 8.85
N ARG A 603 4.38 -21.10 7.73
CA ARG A 603 5.84 -20.90 7.66
C ARG A 603 6.25 -19.48 7.24
N ASP A 604 5.30 -18.66 6.80
CA ASP A 604 5.54 -17.24 6.53
C ASP A 604 5.55 -16.44 7.82
N SER A 605 6.35 -15.38 7.87
CA SER A 605 6.20 -14.35 8.90
C SER A 605 4.78 -13.77 8.88
N LEU A 606 4.19 -13.58 10.07
CA LEU A 606 2.87 -12.95 10.23
C LEU A 606 2.81 -11.53 9.65
N HIS A 607 3.93 -10.89 9.33
CA HIS A 607 3.95 -9.56 8.70
C HIS A 607 4.39 -9.59 7.24
N ALA A 608 4.46 -10.78 6.63
CA ALA A 608 4.94 -10.98 5.26
C ALA A 608 3.93 -11.73 4.36
N PRO A 609 2.67 -11.29 4.23
CA PRO A 609 1.69 -11.98 3.40
C PRO A 609 2.12 -11.96 1.93
N ARG A 610 1.93 -13.10 1.25
CA ARG A 610 2.31 -13.30 -0.15
C ARG A 610 1.10 -13.21 -1.06
N LEU A 611 1.33 -12.81 -2.30
CA LEU A 611 0.29 -12.84 -3.33
C LEU A 611 0.46 -14.13 -4.13
N VAL A 612 -0.54 -15.00 -4.08
CA VAL A 612 -0.51 -16.32 -4.73
C VAL A 612 -1.60 -16.38 -5.80
N PRO A 613 -1.28 -16.77 -7.05
CA PRO A 613 -2.30 -16.96 -8.09
C PRO A 613 -3.37 -17.95 -7.66
N TRP A 614 -4.64 -17.69 -8.00
CA TRP A 614 -5.73 -18.62 -7.67
C TRP A 614 -5.50 -20.03 -8.23
N SER A 615 -4.89 -20.14 -9.42
CA SER A 615 -4.53 -21.43 -10.03
C SER A 615 -3.64 -22.27 -9.12
N ASN A 616 -2.66 -21.65 -8.46
CA ASN A 616 -1.74 -22.35 -7.57
C ASN A 616 -2.46 -22.83 -6.32
N LEU A 617 -3.24 -21.93 -5.67
CA LEU A 617 -4.06 -22.31 -4.51
C LEU A 617 -5.03 -23.44 -4.85
N PHE A 618 -5.74 -23.32 -5.97
CA PHE A 618 -6.72 -24.31 -6.40
C PHE A 618 -6.07 -25.68 -6.68
N SER A 619 -4.95 -25.71 -7.40
CA SER A 619 -4.21 -26.94 -7.66
C SER A 619 -3.70 -27.57 -6.38
N ALA A 620 -3.13 -26.77 -5.47
CA ALA A 620 -2.58 -27.24 -4.21
C ALA A 620 -3.65 -27.81 -3.26
N LEU A 621 -4.85 -27.21 -3.25
CA LEU A 621 -6.00 -27.72 -2.51
C LEU A 621 -6.52 -29.03 -3.11
N LYS A 622 -6.61 -29.11 -4.43
CA LYS A 622 -7.06 -30.32 -5.14
C LYS A 622 -6.11 -31.50 -4.93
N ASP A 623 -4.81 -31.25 -4.98
CA ASP A 623 -3.80 -32.28 -4.73
C ASP A 623 -3.84 -32.75 -3.27
N TYR A 624 -4.05 -31.84 -2.32
CA TYR A 624 -4.22 -32.19 -0.91
C TYR A 624 -5.50 -33.00 -0.69
N GLN A 625 -6.62 -32.56 -1.26
CA GLN A 625 -7.91 -33.25 -1.19
C GLN A 625 -7.79 -34.72 -1.61
N ARG A 626 -7.17 -34.98 -2.78
CA ARG A 626 -6.97 -36.33 -3.32
C ARG A 626 -6.18 -37.27 -2.39
N LEU A 627 -5.27 -36.71 -1.59
CA LEU A 627 -4.41 -37.47 -0.68
C LEU A 627 -4.98 -37.57 0.75
N HIS A 628 -5.98 -36.76 1.05
CA HIS A 628 -6.59 -36.69 2.38
C HIS A 628 -7.66 -37.78 2.54
N PRO A 629 -7.73 -38.50 3.70
CA PRO A 629 -8.63 -39.65 3.86
C PRO A 629 -10.12 -39.37 3.63
N LEU A 630 -10.56 -38.14 3.89
CA LEU A 630 -11.95 -37.72 3.71
C LEU A 630 -12.30 -37.22 2.29
N ASP A 631 -11.32 -37.08 1.38
CA ASP A 631 -11.49 -36.51 0.04
C ASP A 631 -12.31 -35.20 0.02
N TYR A 632 -12.16 -34.38 1.06
CA TYR A 632 -12.96 -33.18 1.28
C TYR A 632 -12.19 -31.91 0.90
N TRP A 633 -12.88 -30.97 0.25
CA TRP A 633 -12.30 -29.68 -0.14
C TRP A 633 -12.23 -28.70 1.06
N TRP A 634 -11.03 -28.51 1.59
CA TRP A 634 -10.78 -27.75 2.82
C TRP A 634 -10.30 -26.31 2.57
N LEU A 635 -11.13 -25.52 1.90
CA LEU A 635 -11.03 -24.06 1.90
C LEU A 635 -12.34 -23.48 2.39
N ASN A 636 -12.36 -23.03 3.64
CA ASN A 636 -13.55 -22.50 4.29
C ASN A 636 -13.32 -21.05 4.72
N VAL A 637 -14.34 -20.21 4.55
CA VAL A 637 -14.44 -18.91 5.22
C VAL A 637 -15.04 -19.10 6.60
N LEU A 638 -14.47 -18.41 7.58
CA LEU A 638 -14.96 -18.27 8.94
C LEU A 638 -15.40 -16.81 9.15
N TYR A 639 -16.62 -16.60 9.64
CA TYR A 639 -17.17 -15.28 9.92
C TYR A 639 -18.28 -15.30 10.97
#